data_AF-A0A9K3PIT7-F1
#
_entry.id   AF-A0A9K3PIT7-F1
#
_cell.length_a   1.000
_cell.length_b   1.000
_cell.length_c   1.000
_cell.angle_alpha   90.00
_cell.angle_beta   90.00
_cell.angle_gamma   90.00
#
_symmetry.space_group_name_H-M   'P 1'
#
loop_
_entity.id
_entity.type
_entity.pdbx_description
1 polymer ?
#
loop_
_entity_poly.entity_id
_entity_poly.type
_entity_poly.pdbx_seq_one_letter_code
_entity_poly.pdbx_strand_id
1 'polypeptide(L)'
;MNLEAIGFLAASVPEDSDFSIDNIPFGIGTYTSITGRTYRCRCMTVIGSYAVDLAILQDAGAFDDISGLNENVFSQRTLNAFMDHSPKIWSQVRKRLQEIFIGTNALLQSNETLQKAVLHDVKKLEMSLPVEIGNYTDFYSSREHATNVGTMFRGKDNALNPNWLHLPVGYHGRASTVFCSGQDIVRPCGQLQKDPNDPTQGSVFGPCKLLDFELEVAFFVGNTKDDNYITGSPLTMEQAKQRIFGFVLMNDWSARDIQKWEYVPLGPFTSKNFATTISPWIVTYEALQAFQGPTSAVKQDNPLPLAYLQDPDYSSFDIRLSVSIQSNSMTSAYQVCESNFRNLYWNAAQQLVHHSVTGCLMRTGDLLGSGTISGTQEDSFGSMLELSWKGSKIVALSQDGTGESRFFLSDNDSVIMKGTCTKPNHGRVGFGECRGTILAAGSKAQVRHLRGASLPQYESFKVYAKKSPIAWPMEIVLKAKKVPYRFEPASEEIPILEFKEVVSGKIHSVAGALGAARFLDDHFSSSKSLFPNDPIDEACALQIVQIILTLMSLPEIINDSEKLKKALLEGLKDVRRMIMRLKNFGHGGQFAIGGYSPTIVECFLIPYLDHVKSVDVDLCVEFPELFLIDSLCHEHPWFQR
;
A
#
# COMPACT_ATOMS: atom_id res chain seq x y z
N MET A 1 17.99 -7.50 -19.19
CA MET A 1 16.71 -7.50 -19.94
C MET A 1 16.97 -6.76 -21.24
N ASN A 2 16.67 -7.37 -22.39
CA ASN A 2 16.74 -6.70 -23.69
C ASN A 2 15.65 -5.62 -23.73
N LEU A 3 16.07 -4.35 -23.66
CA LEU A 3 15.21 -3.16 -23.70
C LEU A 3 14.98 -2.65 -25.13
N GLU A 4 15.47 -3.36 -26.14
CA GLU A 4 15.36 -2.93 -27.53
C GLU A 4 13.94 -3.23 -28.06
N ALA A 5 13.20 -2.13 -28.30
CA ALA A 5 11.84 -2.02 -28.84
C ALA A 5 10.66 -2.07 -27.84
N ILE A 6 10.63 -1.17 -26.83
CA ILE A 6 9.37 -0.79 -26.19
C ILE A 6 8.59 0.11 -27.16
N GLY A 7 7.82 -0.49 -28.07
CA GLY A 7 6.60 0.16 -28.57
C GLY A 7 5.73 0.43 -27.33
N PHE A 8 5.47 1.70 -27.06
CA PHE A 8 5.25 2.19 -25.69
C PHE A 8 4.27 1.39 -24.82
N LEU A 9 4.58 1.25 -23.52
CA LEU A 9 4.11 0.21 -22.57
C LEU A 9 2.74 -0.41 -22.84
N ALA A 10 1.69 0.40 -23.03
CA ALA A 10 0.33 -0.08 -23.34
C ALA A 10 0.24 -0.96 -24.60
N ALA A 11 1.03 -0.67 -25.65
CA ALA A 11 1.04 -1.45 -26.89
C ALA A 11 1.60 -2.87 -26.72
N SER A 12 2.31 -3.13 -25.62
CA SER A 12 2.86 -4.45 -25.28
C SER A 12 1.98 -5.24 -24.32
N VAL A 13 0.84 -4.69 -23.88
CA VAL A 13 -0.05 -5.33 -22.92
C VAL A 13 -0.91 -6.39 -23.62
N PRO A 14 -0.87 -7.66 -23.17
CA PRO A 14 -1.77 -8.70 -23.69
C PRO A 14 -3.25 -8.34 -23.47
N GLU A 15 -4.13 -8.69 -24.41
CA GLU A 15 -5.57 -8.41 -24.32
C GLU A 15 -6.23 -9.04 -23.08
N ASP A 16 -5.73 -10.19 -22.62
CA ASP A 16 -6.23 -10.92 -21.46
C ASP A 16 -5.60 -10.46 -20.13
N SER A 17 -4.68 -9.49 -20.17
CA SER A 17 -4.05 -8.93 -18.98
C SER A 17 -5.07 -8.24 -18.09
N ASP A 18 -5.01 -8.53 -16.79
CA ASP A 18 -5.82 -7.82 -15.79
C ASP A 18 -5.45 -6.33 -15.72
N PHE A 19 -4.24 -5.95 -16.13
CA PHE A 19 -3.67 -4.62 -15.96
C PHE A 19 -3.57 -3.88 -17.29
N SER A 20 -4.70 -3.68 -17.96
CA SER A 20 -4.76 -2.86 -19.17
C SER A 20 -4.61 -1.36 -18.87
N ILE A 21 -4.50 -0.56 -19.94
CA ILE A 21 -4.49 0.91 -19.87
C ILE A 21 -5.80 1.48 -19.30
N ASP A 22 -6.89 0.72 -19.36
CA ASP A 22 -8.19 1.07 -18.77
C ASP A 22 -8.26 0.70 -17.28
N ASN A 23 -7.27 -0.01 -16.72
CA ASN A 23 -7.27 -0.38 -15.30
C ASN A 23 -6.49 0.60 -14.42
N ILE A 24 -5.16 0.68 -14.56
CA ILE A 24 -4.24 1.49 -13.74
C ILE A 24 -4.60 1.49 -12.23
N PRO A 25 -4.53 0.33 -11.55
CA PRO A 25 -4.85 0.24 -10.14
C PRO A 25 -3.64 0.62 -9.26
N PHE A 26 -3.90 0.95 -8.00
CA PHE A 26 -2.88 1.39 -7.04
C PHE A 26 -2.59 0.32 -5.99
N GLY A 27 -1.35 0.17 -5.57
CA GLY A 27 -0.94 -0.79 -4.55
C GLY A 27 0.31 -0.37 -3.81
N ILE A 28 0.75 -1.20 -2.87
CA ILE A 28 2.02 -1.01 -2.15
C ILE A 28 2.92 -2.21 -2.43
N GLY A 29 4.16 -1.93 -2.85
CA GLY A 29 5.12 -2.97 -3.24
C GLY A 29 6.49 -2.78 -2.60
N THR A 30 7.16 -3.90 -2.32
CA THR A 30 8.58 -3.96 -1.97
C THR A 30 9.33 -4.64 -3.11
N TYR A 31 10.45 -4.06 -3.52
CA TYR A 31 11.27 -4.60 -4.60
C TYR A 31 12.76 -4.33 -4.36
N THR A 32 13.62 -5.12 -4.99
CA THR A 32 15.06 -4.87 -5.04
C THR A 32 15.41 -4.35 -6.43
N SER A 33 15.97 -3.15 -6.48
CA SER A 33 16.42 -2.50 -7.69
C SER A 33 17.60 -3.23 -8.34
N ILE A 34 17.95 -2.82 -9.57
CA ILE A 34 19.07 -3.40 -10.32
C ILE A 34 20.43 -3.19 -9.62
N THR A 35 20.52 -2.19 -8.73
CA THR A 35 21.73 -1.89 -7.93
C THR A 35 21.82 -2.75 -6.67
N GLY A 36 20.83 -3.60 -6.40
CA GLY A 36 20.75 -4.41 -5.18
C GLY A 36 20.12 -3.68 -3.99
N ARG A 37 19.72 -2.41 -4.13
CA ARG A 37 19.01 -1.66 -3.07
C ARG A 37 17.55 -2.11 -2.98
N THR A 38 17.09 -2.46 -1.78
CA THR A 38 15.69 -2.82 -1.51
C THR A 38 14.88 -1.60 -1.12
N TYR A 39 13.86 -1.30 -1.92
CA TYR A 39 12.86 -0.28 -1.64
C TYR A 39 11.63 -0.95 -1.02
N ARG A 40 11.24 -0.50 0.17
CA ARG A 40 10.17 -1.13 0.96
C ARG A 40 8.92 -0.26 0.96
N CYS A 41 7.77 -0.92 0.84
CA CYS A 41 6.44 -0.30 0.98
C CYS A 41 6.30 0.97 0.14
N ARG A 42 6.50 0.86 -1.18
CA ARG A 42 6.42 1.98 -2.12
C ARG A 42 5.02 2.07 -2.72
N CYS A 43 4.53 3.29 -2.94
CA CYS A 43 3.32 3.49 -3.73
C CYS A 43 3.57 3.08 -5.19
N MET A 44 2.76 2.14 -5.66
CA MET A 44 2.90 1.51 -6.97
C MET A 44 1.63 1.66 -7.79
N THR A 45 1.79 1.69 -9.10
CA THR A 45 0.74 1.31 -10.07
C THR A 45 1.24 0.14 -10.93
N VAL A 46 0.38 -0.45 -11.76
CA VAL A 46 0.73 -1.56 -12.65
C VAL A 46 0.12 -1.40 -14.05
N ILE A 47 0.87 -1.82 -15.07
CA ILE A 47 0.48 -1.88 -16.49
C ILE A 47 1.12 -3.12 -17.14
N GLY A 48 0.30 -4.03 -17.66
CA GLY A 48 0.75 -5.32 -18.19
C GLY A 48 1.56 -6.12 -17.15
N SER A 49 2.82 -6.39 -17.46
CA SER A 49 3.76 -7.08 -16.57
C SER A 49 4.64 -6.14 -15.72
N TYR A 50 4.43 -4.83 -15.81
CA TYR A 50 5.27 -3.83 -15.15
C TYR A 50 4.54 -3.18 -13.97
N ALA A 51 5.17 -3.25 -12.80
CA ALA A 51 4.87 -2.34 -11.70
C ALA A 51 5.72 -1.07 -11.84
N VAL A 52 5.16 0.05 -11.39
CA VAL A 52 5.72 1.39 -11.60
C VAL A 52 5.78 2.14 -10.27
N ASP A 53 6.98 2.53 -9.81
CA ASP A 53 7.18 3.29 -8.56
C ASP A 53 6.73 4.75 -8.75
N LEU A 54 5.63 5.10 -8.08
CA LEU A 54 5.00 6.42 -8.22
C LEU A 54 5.79 7.55 -7.57
N ALA A 55 6.61 7.25 -6.56
CA ALA A 55 7.47 8.26 -5.95
C ALA A 55 8.65 8.63 -6.86
N ILE A 56 9.23 7.65 -7.57
CA ILE A 56 10.26 7.95 -8.57
C ILE A 56 9.67 8.77 -9.73
N LEU A 57 8.44 8.49 -10.16
CA LEU A 57 7.74 9.33 -11.15
C LEU A 57 7.48 10.74 -10.62
N GLN A 58 7.02 10.86 -9.37
CA GLN A 58 6.78 12.16 -8.74
C GLN A 58 8.08 12.98 -8.66
N ASP A 59 9.19 12.38 -8.22
CA ASP A 59 10.51 13.01 -8.17
C ASP A 59 11.03 13.42 -9.55
N ALA A 60 10.59 12.75 -10.62
CA ALA A 60 10.92 13.08 -12.00
C ALA A 60 10.01 14.16 -12.62
N GLY A 61 9.12 14.77 -11.82
CA GLY A 61 8.24 15.85 -12.26
C GLY A 61 6.98 15.36 -13.00
N ALA A 62 6.63 14.08 -12.88
CA ALA A 62 5.48 13.52 -13.60
C ALA A 62 4.15 14.18 -13.25
N PHE A 63 4.05 14.87 -12.11
CA PHE A 63 2.79 15.40 -11.58
C PHE A 63 2.85 16.89 -11.21
N ASP A 64 3.90 17.63 -11.63
CA ASP A 64 4.17 19.01 -11.18
C ASP A 64 3.07 20.02 -11.56
N ASP A 65 2.29 19.73 -12.62
CA ASP A 65 1.18 20.57 -13.08
C ASP A 65 -0.17 20.20 -12.44
N ILE A 66 -0.21 19.18 -11.57
CA ILE A 66 -1.42 18.79 -10.84
C ILE A 66 -1.53 19.62 -9.55
N SER A 67 -2.16 20.78 -9.67
CA SER A 67 -2.41 21.68 -8.53
C SER A 67 -3.18 20.98 -7.41
N GLY A 68 -2.66 21.05 -6.18
CA GLY A 68 -3.27 20.46 -4.99
C GLY A 68 -2.80 19.03 -4.67
N LEU A 69 -1.95 18.42 -5.51
CA LEU A 69 -1.27 17.17 -5.17
C LEU A 69 -0.05 17.45 -4.27
N ASN A 70 0.01 16.82 -3.10
CA ASN A 70 1.14 17.00 -2.20
C ASN A 70 2.44 16.40 -2.77
N GLU A 71 3.57 17.11 -2.65
CA GLU A 71 4.90 16.74 -3.20
C GLU A 71 5.47 15.41 -2.70
N ASN A 72 4.98 14.88 -1.57
CA ASN A 72 5.48 13.65 -0.94
C ASN A 72 4.40 12.58 -0.78
N VAL A 73 3.33 12.64 -1.58
CA VAL A 73 2.18 11.75 -1.44
C VAL A 73 2.52 10.31 -1.77
N PHE A 74 3.37 10.07 -2.78
CA PHE A 74 3.73 8.71 -3.20
C PHE A 74 4.98 8.16 -2.50
N SER A 75 5.70 8.99 -1.73
CA SER A 75 6.81 8.55 -0.88
C SER A 75 6.35 7.95 0.45
N GLN A 76 5.03 8.00 0.71
CA GLN A 76 4.39 7.35 1.84
C GLN A 76 4.41 5.81 1.70
N ARG A 77 4.28 5.13 2.85
CA ARG A 77 4.27 3.66 2.93
C ARG A 77 2.91 3.02 2.67
N THR A 78 1.87 3.84 2.58
CA THR A 78 0.48 3.46 2.34
C THR A 78 -0.18 4.50 1.44
N LEU A 79 -1.29 4.11 0.81
CA LEU A 79 -2.03 4.99 -0.10
C LEU A 79 -2.92 6.00 0.63
N ASN A 80 -3.03 5.97 1.97
CA ASN A 80 -3.94 6.85 2.73
C ASN A 80 -3.77 8.32 2.35
N ALA A 81 -2.53 8.82 2.24
CA ALA A 81 -2.28 10.22 1.88
C ALA A 81 -2.77 10.57 0.47
N PHE A 82 -2.63 9.65 -0.49
CA PHE A 82 -3.15 9.84 -1.85
C PHE A 82 -4.68 9.78 -1.89
N MET A 83 -5.24 8.78 -1.22
CA MET A 83 -6.68 8.58 -1.09
C MET A 83 -7.37 9.73 -0.35
N ASP A 84 -6.65 10.56 0.39
CA ASP A 84 -7.24 11.69 1.11
C ASP A 84 -7.45 12.93 0.23
N HIS A 85 -6.96 12.90 -1.01
CA HIS A 85 -7.24 13.94 -2.00
C HIS A 85 -8.65 13.77 -2.61
N SER A 86 -9.11 14.76 -3.37
CA SER A 86 -10.42 14.70 -4.03
C SER A 86 -10.43 13.78 -5.27
N PRO A 87 -11.60 13.29 -5.71
CA PRO A 87 -11.75 12.54 -6.96
C PRO A 87 -11.12 13.20 -8.17
N LYS A 88 -11.15 14.54 -8.22
CA LYS A 88 -10.50 15.32 -9.29
C LYS A 88 -8.99 15.05 -9.37
N ILE A 89 -8.31 15.01 -8.22
CA ILE A 89 -6.87 14.74 -8.16
C ILE A 89 -6.59 13.28 -8.56
N TRP A 90 -7.42 12.33 -8.09
CA TRP A 90 -7.28 10.92 -8.49
C TRP A 90 -7.38 10.76 -10.01
N SER A 91 -8.38 11.38 -10.64
CA SER A 91 -8.55 11.35 -12.10
C SER A 91 -7.42 12.04 -12.85
N GLN A 92 -6.89 13.15 -12.34
CA GLN A 92 -5.73 13.83 -12.94
C GLN A 92 -4.48 12.95 -12.91
N VAL A 93 -4.19 12.31 -11.76
CA VAL A 93 -3.06 11.37 -11.64
C VAL A 93 -3.25 10.18 -12.59
N ARG A 94 -4.44 9.57 -12.59
CA ARG A 94 -4.77 8.45 -13.49
C ARG A 94 -4.56 8.82 -14.96
N LYS A 95 -5.11 9.96 -15.39
CA LYS A 95 -4.97 10.45 -16.76
C LYS A 95 -3.49 10.68 -17.12
N ARG A 96 -2.72 11.29 -16.22
CA ARG A 96 -1.28 11.50 -16.42
C ARG A 96 -0.53 10.18 -16.56
N LEU A 97 -0.85 9.18 -15.74
CA LEU A 97 -0.29 7.83 -15.88
C LEU A 97 -0.66 7.22 -17.24
N GLN A 98 -1.89 7.38 -17.71
CA GLN A 98 -2.30 6.90 -19.04
C GLN A 98 -1.53 7.59 -20.17
N GLU A 99 -1.32 8.91 -20.10
CA GLU A 99 -0.48 9.65 -21.07
C GLU A 99 0.96 9.12 -21.06
N ILE A 100 1.50 8.86 -19.86
CA ILE A 100 2.80 8.21 -19.61
C ILE A 100 2.81 6.71 -19.94
N PHE A 101 1.68 6.05 -20.24
CA PHE A 101 1.64 4.63 -20.65
C PHE A 101 1.13 4.37 -22.08
N ILE A 102 0.53 5.37 -22.76
CA ILE A 102 0.27 5.44 -24.23
C ILE A 102 1.35 6.15 -25.10
N GLY A 103 2.03 7.18 -24.59
CA GLY A 103 3.31 7.66 -25.17
C GLY A 103 3.22 9.10 -25.62
N THR A 104 2.12 9.74 -25.24
CA THR A 104 1.83 11.15 -25.50
C THR A 104 2.57 12.05 -24.53
N ASN A 105 3.09 11.51 -23.43
CA ASN A 105 4.04 12.17 -22.53
C ASN A 105 5.45 11.58 -22.71
N ALA A 106 6.41 12.43 -23.09
CA ALA A 106 7.77 12.01 -23.41
C ALA A 106 8.62 11.59 -22.19
N LEU A 107 8.15 11.85 -20.95
CA LEU A 107 8.92 11.68 -19.72
C LEU A 107 9.58 10.30 -19.61
N LEU A 108 8.83 9.23 -19.87
CA LEU A 108 9.39 7.88 -19.92
C LEU A 108 9.92 7.50 -21.29
N GLN A 109 9.24 7.86 -22.37
CA GLN A 109 9.53 7.37 -23.71
C GLN A 109 10.99 7.64 -24.14
N SER A 110 11.52 8.82 -23.82
CA SER A 110 12.89 9.23 -24.21
C SER A 110 13.93 9.08 -23.10
N ASN A 111 13.58 8.48 -21.96
CA ASN A 111 14.44 8.44 -20.77
C ASN A 111 14.70 7.01 -20.29
N GLU A 112 15.65 6.32 -20.92
CA GLU A 112 16.01 4.94 -20.56
C GLU A 112 16.46 4.78 -19.10
N THR A 113 17.13 5.79 -18.55
CA THR A 113 17.55 5.79 -17.14
C THR A 113 16.35 5.76 -16.22
N LEU A 114 15.36 6.63 -16.47
CA LEU A 114 14.11 6.66 -15.70
C LEU A 114 13.30 5.38 -15.89
N GLN A 115 13.21 4.83 -17.11
CA GLN A 115 12.55 3.55 -17.36
C GLN A 115 13.14 2.43 -16.49
N LYS A 116 14.47 2.31 -16.44
CA LYS A 116 15.15 1.30 -15.60
C LYS A 116 14.93 1.51 -14.10
N ALA A 117 14.78 2.77 -13.67
CA ALA A 117 14.56 3.12 -12.28
C ALA A 117 13.12 2.87 -11.82
N VAL A 118 12.13 3.08 -12.70
CA VAL A 118 10.71 3.07 -12.35
C VAL A 118 9.99 1.76 -12.69
N LEU A 119 10.42 1.04 -13.73
CA LEU A 119 9.74 -0.15 -14.23
C LEU A 119 10.32 -1.40 -13.57
N HIS A 120 9.43 -2.17 -12.93
CA HIS A 120 9.78 -3.40 -12.25
C HIS A 120 8.90 -4.54 -12.72
N ASP A 121 9.47 -5.74 -12.84
CA ASP A 121 8.68 -6.94 -13.12
C ASP A 121 7.70 -7.18 -11.97
N VAL A 122 6.40 -7.13 -12.25
CA VAL A 122 5.34 -7.29 -11.25
C VAL A 122 5.48 -8.61 -10.47
N LYS A 123 6.04 -9.66 -11.09
CA LYS A 123 6.25 -10.97 -10.45
C LYS A 123 7.37 -10.97 -9.40
N LYS A 124 8.23 -9.95 -9.41
CA LYS A 124 9.32 -9.78 -8.45
C LYS A 124 8.98 -8.84 -7.30
N LEU A 125 7.76 -8.29 -7.29
CA LEU A 125 7.28 -7.47 -6.19
C LEU A 125 6.78 -8.36 -5.06
N GLU A 126 7.19 -8.01 -3.85
CA GLU A 126 6.51 -8.42 -2.63
C GLU A 126 5.42 -7.39 -2.33
N MET A 127 4.17 -7.73 -2.63
CA MET A 127 3.03 -6.85 -2.38
C MET A 127 2.75 -6.68 -0.89
N SER A 128 2.25 -5.51 -0.51
CA SER A 128 1.80 -5.21 0.85
C SER A 128 0.40 -4.66 0.93
N LEU A 129 -0.16 -4.68 2.13
CA LEU A 129 -1.47 -4.08 2.39
C LEU A 129 -1.46 -2.64 1.88
N PRO A 130 -2.39 -2.26 0.98
CA PRO A 130 -2.27 -1.01 0.26
C PRO A 130 -2.56 0.23 1.13
N VAL A 131 -3.20 0.03 2.28
CA VAL A 131 -3.79 1.07 3.13
C VAL A 131 -3.59 0.71 4.59
N GLU A 132 -3.31 1.70 5.43
CA GLU A 132 -3.47 1.58 6.88
C GLU A 132 -4.97 1.66 7.21
N ILE A 133 -5.56 0.51 7.54
CA ILE A 133 -7.01 0.38 7.73
C ILE A 133 -7.38 0.87 9.13
N GLY A 134 -8.08 2.01 9.19
CA GLY A 134 -8.58 2.57 10.44
C GLY A 134 -9.70 1.71 11.03
N ASN A 135 -10.77 1.51 10.26
CA ASN A 135 -11.88 0.63 10.60
C ASN A 135 -12.16 -0.34 9.45
N TYR A 136 -12.61 -1.54 9.81
CA TYR A 136 -13.19 -2.50 8.87
C TYR A 136 -14.65 -2.72 9.27
N THR A 137 -15.56 -2.63 8.31
CA THR A 137 -16.98 -2.96 8.48
C THR A 137 -17.38 -3.92 7.38
N ASP A 138 -18.15 -4.94 7.75
CA ASP A 138 -18.61 -5.95 6.82
C ASP A 138 -20.13 -5.90 6.72
N PHE A 139 -20.65 -5.82 5.49
CA PHE A 139 -22.07 -5.75 5.22
C PHE A 139 -22.67 -7.13 4.98
N TYR A 140 -23.97 -7.17 4.71
CA TYR A 140 -24.69 -8.41 4.45
C TYR A 140 -25.64 -8.24 3.26
N SER A 141 -25.11 -7.76 2.13
CA SER A 141 -25.91 -7.09 1.09
C SER A 141 -26.37 -7.97 -0.08
N SER A 142 -25.99 -9.25 -0.11
CA SER A 142 -26.45 -10.23 -1.09
C SER A 142 -27.76 -10.88 -0.65
N ARG A 143 -28.82 -10.74 -1.46
CA ARG A 143 -30.15 -11.25 -1.12
C ARG A 143 -30.18 -12.77 -1.13
N GLU A 144 -29.55 -13.36 -2.12
CA GLU A 144 -29.42 -14.79 -2.33
C GLU A 144 -28.67 -15.41 -1.15
N HIS A 145 -27.54 -14.83 -0.75
CA HIS A 145 -26.78 -15.30 0.41
C HIS A 145 -27.60 -15.23 1.70
N ALA A 146 -28.24 -14.08 1.98
CA ALA A 146 -29.09 -13.91 3.15
C ALA A 146 -30.27 -14.90 3.18
N THR A 147 -30.85 -15.19 2.02
CA THR A 147 -31.93 -16.16 1.85
C THR A 147 -31.45 -17.59 2.05
N ASN A 148 -30.29 -17.95 1.52
CA ASN A 148 -29.68 -19.27 1.66
C ASN A 148 -29.39 -19.59 3.13
N VAL A 149 -28.64 -18.70 3.80
CA VAL A 149 -28.32 -18.82 5.23
C VAL A 149 -29.61 -18.86 6.05
N GLY A 150 -30.53 -17.93 5.80
CA GLY A 150 -31.84 -17.91 6.45
C GLY A 150 -32.61 -19.22 6.33
N THR A 151 -32.64 -19.80 5.13
CA THR A 151 -33.31 -21.07 4.87
C THR A 151 -32.67 -22.22 5.67
N MET A 152 -31.34 -22.28 5.74
CA MET A 152 -30.60 -23.32 6.48
C MET A 152 -30.76 -23.25 8.01
N PHE A 153 -31.12 -22.09 8.55
CA PHE A 153 -31.21 -21.86 10.00
C PHE A 153 -32.64 -21.65 10.52
N ARG A 154 -33.52 -21.02 9.74
CA ARG A 154 -34.89 -20.65 10.13
C ARG A 154 -35.98 -21.24 9.24
N GLY A 155 -35.59 -21.98 8.20
CA GLY A 155 -36.51 -22.51 7.19
C GLY A 155 -36.86 -21.49 6.11
N LYS A 156 -37.42 -21.99 5.00
CA LYS A 156 -37.67 -21.23 3.77
C LYS A 156 -38.61 -20.03 3.99
N ASP A 157 -39.64 -20.21 4.82
CA ASP A 157 -40.67 -19.20 5.05
C ASP A 157 -40.18 -17.99 5.87
N ASN A 158 -39.08 -18.15 6.62
CA ASN A 158 -38.50 -17.13 7.51
C ASN A 158 -37.04 -16.82 7.14
N ALA A 159 -36.70 -16.95 5.85
CA ALA A 159 -35.33 -16.85 5.37
C ALA A 159 -34.76 -15.44 5.61
N LEU A 160 -35.40 -14.38 5.13
CA LEU A 160 -34.93 -13.01 5.38
C LEU A 160 -35.50 -12.48 6.69
N ASN A 161 -34.64 -11.83 7.49
CA ASN A 161 -35.12 -11.07 8.63
C ASN A 161 -35.90 -9.84 8.16
N PRO A 162 -36.92 -9.36 8.93
CA PRO A 162 -37.79 -8.29 8.50
C PRO A 162 -37.07 -7.00 8.11
N ASN A 163 -35.93 -6.68 8.74
CA ASN A 163 -35.16 -5.45 8.49
C ASN A 163 -34.31 -5.49 7.22
N TRP A 164 -34.01 -6.66 6.67
CA TRP A 164 -32.96 -6.84 5.66
C TRP A 164 -33.25 -6.08 4.35
N LEU A 165 -34.52 -6.01 3.94
CA LEU A 165 -34.95 -5.26 2.75
C LEU A 165 -35.13 -3.76 3.00
N HIS A 166 -34.96 -3.27 4.23
CA HIS A 166 -35.14 -1.86 4.59
C HIS A 166 -33.82 -1.11 4.81
N LEU A 167 -32.75 -1.82 5.16
CA LEU A 167 -31.42 -1.25 5.37
C LEU A 167 -30.32 -2.25 5.02
N PRO A 168 -29.14 -1.79 4.57
CA PRO A 168 -27.98 -2.64 4.38
C PRO A 168 -27.38 -3.01 5.75
N VAL A 169 -27.81 -4.15 6.29
CA VAL A 169 -27.29 -4.68 7.57
C VAL A 169 -25.78 -4.85 7.48
N GLY A 170 -25.05 -4.48 8.53
CA GLY A 170 -23.60 -4.69 8.64
C GLY A 170 -23.13 -4.69 10.09
N TYR A 171 -21.88 -5.06 10.31
CA TYR A 171 -21.24 -5.14 11.63
C TYR A 171 -19.77 -4.71 11.53
N HIS A 172 -19.19 -4.30 12.66
CA HIS A 172 -17.77 -3.94 12.71
C HIS A 172 -16.90 -5.21 12.66
N GLY A 173 -16.06 -5.30 11.62
CA GLY A 173 -15.05 -6.33 11.48
C GLY A 173 -13.77 -6.00 12.24
N ARG A 174 -12.75 -6.86 12.10
CA ARG A 174 -11.46 -6.68 12.78
C ARG A 174 -10.37 -6.19 11.83
N ALA A 175 -10.07 -4.89 11.87
CA ALA A 175 -9.05 -4.28 11.01
C ALA A 175 -7.63 -4.88 11.20
N SER A 176 -7.24 -5.24 12.43
CA SER A 176 -5.87 -5.73 12.72
C SER A 176 -5.52 -7.08 12.09
N THR A 177 -6.51 -7.81 11.59
CA THR A 177 -6.37 -9.14 10.97
C THR A 177 -6.81 -9.13 9.51
N VAL A 178 -6.87 -7.95 8.90
CA VAL A 178 -6.92 -7.83 7.45
C VAL A 178 -5.50 -7.99 6.91
N PHE A 179 -5.31 -8.99 6.07
CA PHE A 179 -4.04 -9.36 5.47
C PHE A 179 -4.09 -9.17 3.96
N CYS A 180 -2.93 -8.87 3.38
CA CYS A 180 -2.78 -8.90 1.93
C CYS A 180 -2.76 -10.35 1.43
N SER A 181 -3.17 -10.52 0.17
CA SER A 181 -3.08 -11.78 -0.59
C SER A 181 -1.73 -12.47 -0.44
N GLY A 182 -1.76 -13.79 -0.24
CA GLY A 182 -0.60 -14.65 -0.04
C GLY A 182 -0.25 -14.91 1.43
N GLN A 183 -0.91 -14.26 2.40
CA GLN A 183 -0.76 -14.59 3.81
C GLN A 183 -1.34 -15.97 4.12
N ASP A 184 -0.58 -16.78 4.86
CA ASP A 184 -1.05 -18.07 5.37
C ASP A 184 -2.02 -17.85 6.53
N ILE A 185 -3.12 -18.63 6.55
CA ILE A 185 -4.24 -18.50 7.49
C ILE A 185 -4.23 -19.69 8.45
N VAL A 186 -4.00 -19.44 9.73
CA VAL A 186 -4.02 -20.53 10.73
C VAL A 186 -5.47 -20.86 11.08
N ARG A 187 -5.85 -22.15 10.95
CA ARG A 187 -7.16 -22.63 11.40
C ARG A 187 -7.38 -22.24 12.87
N PRO A 188 -8.46 -21.51 13.19
CA PRO A 188 -8.68 -21.04 14.55
C PRO A 188 -9.11 -22.19 15.47
N CYS A 189 -8.71 -22.10 16.73
CA CYS A 189 -9.33 -22.84 17.82
C CYS A 189 -10.33 -21.94 18.54
N GLY A 190 -11.44 -22.52 19.01
CA GLY A 190 -12.47 -21.77 19.73
C GLY A 190 -13.41 -22.68 20.50
N GLN A 191 -14.47 -22.08 21.06
CA GLN A 191 -15.54 -22.84 21.68
C GLN A 191 -16.51 -23.38 20.63
N LEU A 192 -16.74 -24.69 20.67
CA LEU A 192 -17.64 -25.41 19.79
C LEU A 192 -18.77 -26.01 20.63
N GLN A 193 -19.99 -26.05 20.10
CA GLN A 193 -21.09 -26.76 20.74
C GLN A 193 -20.72 -28.24 20.96
N LYS A 194 -20.94 -28.76 22.18
CA LYS A 194 -20.75 -30.18 22.50
C LYS A 194 -21.70 -31.06 21.70
N ASP A 195 -22.98 -30.71 21.74
CA ASP A 195 -24.02 -31.28 20.91
C ASP A 195 -24.42 -30.24 19.84
N PRO A 196 -24.26 -30.53 18.54
CA PRO A 196 -24.67 -29.62 17.47
C PRO A 196 -26.17 -29.27 17.45
N ASN A 197 -27.02 -30.07 18.09
CA ASN A 197 -28.47 -29.90 18.11
C ASN A 197 -29.00 -29.42 19.46
N ASP A 198 -28.20 -29.53 20.53
CA ASP A 198 -28.58 -29.08 21.87
C ASP A 198 -27.52 -28.14 22.49
N PRO A 199 -27.68 -26.81 22.39
CA PRO A 199 -26.76 -25.84 22.99
C PRO A 199 -26.70 -25.94 24.52
N THR A 200 -27.70 -26.54 25.18
CA THR A 200 -27.75 -26.61 26.66
C THR A 200 -26.73 -27.58 27.24
N GLN A 201 -26.17 -28.47 26.43
CA GLN A 201 -25.08 -29.38 26.83
C GLN A 201 -23.73 -28.66 27.01
N GLY A 202 -23.64 -27.38 26.62
CA GLY A 202 -22.46 -26.54 26.75
C GLY A 202 -21.47 -26.67 25.58
N SER A 203 -20.23 -26.26 25.80
CA SER A 203 -19.19 -26.19 24.77
C SER A 203 -17.92 -26.98 25.10
N VAL A 204 -17.11 -27.25 24.07
CA VAL A 204 -15.73 -27.78 24.15
C VAL A 204 -14.79 -26.85 23.42
N PHE A 205 -13.54 -26.74 23.90
CA PHE A 205 -12.50 -26.00 23.19
C PHE A 205 -11.77 -26.92 22.21
N GLY A 206 -11.59 -26.47 20.97
CA GLY A 206 -10.88 -27.24 19.95
C GLY A 206 -10.74 -26.51 18.61
N PRO A 207 -10.07 -27.13 17.64
CA PRO A 207 -9.94 -26.58 16.29
C PRO A 207 -11.30 -26.51 15.59
N CYS A 208 -11.52 -25.41 14.85
CA CYS A 208 -12.66 -25.23 13.96
C CYS A 208 -12.79 -26.41 12.98
N LYS A 209 -13.98 -26.98 12.89
CA LYS A 209 -14.32 -28.09 11.99
C LYS A 209 -15.01 -27.61 10.71
N LEU A 210 -15.64 -26.44 10.75
CA LEU A 210 -16.43 -25.88 9.64
C LEU A 210 -15.78 -24.56 9.15
N LEU A 211 -14.53 -24.66 8.66
CA LEU A 211 -13.79 -23.50 8.14
C LEU A 211 -14.23 -23.20 6.71
N ASP A 212 -14.46 -21.93 6.42
CA ASP A 212 -15.13 -21.46 5.22
C ASP A 212 -14.46 -20.21 4.65
N PHE A 213 -14.68 -19.97 3.36
CA PHE A 213 -14.40 -18.71 2.69
C PHE A 213 -15.70 -17.93 2.51
N GLU A 214 -15.57 -16.62 2.33
CA GLU A 214 -16.68 -15.76 1.88
C GLU A 214 -16.19 -14.91 0.71
N LEU A 215 -16.77 -15.14 -0.48
CA LEU A 215 -16.45 -14.36 -1.68
C LEU A 215 -17.02 -12.96 -1.54
N GLU A 216 -16.15 -11.97 -1.47
CA GLU A 216 -16.53 -10.57 -1.31
C GLU A 216 -15.73 -9.62 -2.20
N VAL A 217 -16.29 -8.42 -2.34
CA VAL A 217 -15.57 -7.25 -2.84
C VAL A 217 -15.71 -6.18 -1.77
N ALA A 218 -14.59 -5.58 -1.39
CA ALA A 218 -14.56 -4.48 -0.44
C ALA A 218 -14.14 -3.19 -1.14
N PHE A 219 -14.52 -2.05 -0.57
CA PHE A 219 -14.11 -0.75 -1.06
C PHE A 219 -13.47 0.09 0.04
N PHE A 220 -12.59 0.99 -0.40
CA PHE A 220 -11.92 1.93 0.48
C PHE A 220 -12.56 3.31 0.42
N VAL A 221 -12.72 3.91 1.60
CA VAL A 221 -13.12 5.31 1.74
C VAL A 221 -11.91 6.23 1.51
N GLY A 222 -12.10 7.31 0.77
CA GLY A 222 -11.15 8.41 0.56
C GLY A 222 -11.83 9.77 0.68
N ASN A 223 -11.11 10.83 0.32
CA ASN A 223 -11.59 12.22 0.26
C ASN A 223 -12.30 12.68 1.56
N THR A 224 -11.65 12.48 2.71
CA THR A 224 -12.26 12.83 4.01
C THR A 224 -11.89 14.20 4.54
N LYS A 225 -10.94 14.89 3.88
CA LYS A 225 -10.50 16.27 4.21
C LYS A 225 -11.37 17.40 3.67
N ASP A 226 -12.48 17.09 2.99
CA ASP A 226 -13.44 18.12 2.56
C ASP A 226 -13.93 18.93 3.77
N ASP A 227 -13.83 20.27 3.68
CA ASP A 227 -14.00 21.24 4.77
C ASP A 227 -15.39 21.20 5.46
N ASN A 228 -16.35 20.46 4.89
CA ASN A 228 -17.71 20.30 5.41
C ASN A 228 -18.01 18.92 6.03
N TYR A 229 -17.03 18.00 6.08
CA TYR A 229 -17.23 16.67 6.66
C TYR A 229 -17.03 16.67 8.17
N ILE A 230 -18.10 17.03 8.88
CA ILE A 230 -18.14 17.13 10.34
C ILE A 230 -18.95 15.95 10.89
N THR A 231 -18.58 15.45 12.08
CA THR A 231 -19.35 14.44 12.81
C THR A 231 -20.83 14.85 12.92
N GLY A 232 -21.74 13.88 12.80
CA GLY A 232 -23.18 14.16 12.85
C GLY A 232 -23.83 14.55 11.51
N SER A 233 -23.07 14.73 10.43
CA SER A 233 -23.61 14.99 9.08
C SER A 233 -23.57 13.72 8.23
N PRO A 234 -24.72 13.10 7.92
CA PRO A 234 -24.77 11.89 7.10
C PRO A 234 -24.40 12.21 5.64
N LEU A 235 -23.77 11.25 4.96
CA LEU A 235 -23.42 11.39 3.55
C LEU A 235 -24.68 11.30 2.68
N THR A 236 -24.76 12.16 1.66
CA THR A 236 -25.67 11.95 0.55
C THR A 236 -25.16 10.83 -0.36
N MET A 237 -26.03 10.30 -1.24
CA MET A 237 -25.64 9.28 -2.22
C MET A 237 -24.50 9.74 -3.13
N GLU A 238 -24.53 11.01 -3.57
CA GLU A 238 -23.49 11.60 -4.39
C GLU A 238 -22.16 11.72 -3.62
N GLN A 239 -22.20 12.21 -2.38
CA GLN A 239 -21.01 12.31 -1.53
C GLN A 239 -20.42 10.93 -1.23
N ALA A 240 -21.26 9.91 -1.05
CA ALA A 240 -20.81 8.53 -0.88
C ALA A 240 -20.06 8.04 -2.14
N LYS A 241 -20.63 8.23 -3.34
CA LYS A 241 -19.95 7.88 -4.61
C LYS A 241 -18.60 8.60 -4.77
N GLN A 242 -18.53 9.88 -4.39
CA GLN A 242 -17.29 10.68 -4.43
C GLN A 242 -16.27 10.31 -3.35
N ARG A 243 -16.64 9.50 -2.35
CA ARG A 243 -15.75 9.03 -1.28
C ARG A 243 -15.28 7.60 -1.48
N ILE A 244 -15.83 6.87 -2.44
CA ILE A 244 -15.32 5.54 -2.77
C ILE A 244 -14.08 5.71 -3.66
N PHE A 245 -12.90 5.45 -3.11
CA PHE A 245 -11.66 5.55 -3.87
C PHE A 245 -11.54 4.40 -4.89
N GLY A 246 -11.81 3.18 -4.44
CA GLY A 246 -11.72 1.99 -5.28
C GLY A 246 -11.99 0.71 -4.50
N PHE A 247 -11.84 -0.41 -5.20
CA PHE A 247 -12.30 -1.72 -4.80
C PHE A 247 -11.16 -2.74 -4.78
N VAL A 248 -11.30 -3.74 -3.93
CA VAL A 248 -10.43 -4.92 -3.81
C VAL A 248 -11.30 -6.18 -3.69
N LEU A 249 -10.78 -7.32 -4.12
CA LEU A 249 -11.37 -8.61 -3.72
C LEU A 249 -11.13 -8.83 -2.23
N MET A 250 -12.06 -9.49 -1.57
CA MET A 250 -11.95 -9.83 -0.16
C MET A 250 -12.42 -11.27 0.10
N ASN A 251 -11.70 -11.96 0.97
CA ASN A 251 -12.11 -13.23 1.56
C ASN A 251 -12.26 -13.04 3.07
N ASP A 252 -13.51 -13.05 3.57
CA ASP A 252 -13.79 -12.98 5.00
C ASP A 252 -13.86 -14.38 5.61
N TRP A 253 -12.68 -14.91 5.98
CA TRP A 253 -12.55 -16.27 6.47
C TRP A 253 -13.42 -16.51 7.69
N SER A 254 -14.12 -17.65 7.69
CA SER A 254 -15.21 -17.87 8.63
C SER A 254 -15.14 -19.24 9.28
N ALA A 255 -15.18 -19.28 10.62
CA ALA A 255 -15.29 -20.51 11.40
C ALA A 255 -16.74 -20.74 11.83
N ARG A 256 -17.53 -21.44 11.02
CA ARG A 256 -19.01 -21.49 11.13
C ARG A 256 -19.52 -22.13 12.42
N ASP A 257 -18.81 -23.12 12.93
CA ASP A 257 -19.14 -23.81 14.18
C ASP A 257 -18.86 -22.95 15.41
N ILE A 258 -17.77 -22.18 15.41
CA ILE A 258 -17.50 -21.14 16.42
C ILE A 258 -18.58 -20.05 16.31
N GLN A 259 -18.85 -19.57 15.09
CA GLN A 259 -19.82 -18.49 14.83
C GLN A 259 -21.20 -18.84 15.40
N LYS A 260 -21.70 -20.04 15.10
CA LYS A 260 -23.01 -20.52 15.55
C LYS A 260 -23.16 -20.48 17.07
N TRP A 261 -22.08 -20.74 17.82
CA TRP A 261 -22.09 -20.74 19.27
C TRP A 261 -22.06 -19.32 19.86
N GLU A 262 -21.31 -18.40 19.26
CA GLU A 262 -21.04 -17.09 19.87
C GLU A 262 -21.98 -15.96 19.43
N TYR A 263 -22.58 -16.04 18.23
CA TYR A 263 -23.10 -14.84 17.57
C TYR A 263 -24.38 -14.26 18.19
N VAL A 264 -25.10 -15.01 19.03
CA VAL A 264 -26.33 -14.51 19.66
C VAL A 264 -26.00 -13.93 21.03
N PRO A 265 -26.35 -12.67 21.33
CA PRO A 265 -27.08 -11.70 20.49
C PRO A 265 -26.18 -10.68 19.76
N LEU A 266 -24.86 -10.72 19.94
CA LEU A 266 -23.96 -9.60 19.63
C LEU A 266 -23.38 -9.60 18.21
N GLY A 267 -23.66 -10.63 17.42
CA GLY A 267 -23.12 -10.81 16.07
C GLY A 267 -21.79 -11.59 16.04
N PRO A 268 -21.23 -11.82 14.84
CA PRO A 268 -19.98 -12.56 14.65
C PRO A 268 -18.80 -11.88 15.34
N PHE A 269 -17.90 -12.65 15.93
CA PHE A 269 -16.73 -12.10 16.64
C PHE A 269 -15.47 -12.92 16.42
N THR A 270 -15.18 -13.91 17.27
CA THR A 270 -13.96 -14.74 17.14
C THR A 270 -13.99 -15.66 15.93
N SER A 271 -15.18 -15.92 15.39
CA SER A 271 -15.36 -16.69 14.18
C SER A 271 -14.95 -15.97 12.89
N LYS A 272 -14.65 -14.67 12.97
CA LYS A 272 -14.28 -13.80 11.83
C LYS A 272 -12.97 -13.06 12.07
N ASN A 273 -12.67 -12.69 13.31
CA ASN A 273 -11.52 -11.86 13.65
C ASN A 273 -10.15 -12.54 13.54
N PHE A 274 -10.07 -13.79 13.08
CA PHE A 274 -8.81 -14.52 12.96
C PHE A 274 -8.09 -14.22 11.65
N ALA A 275 -8.82 -13.93 10.57
CA ALA A 275 -8.26 -13.53 9.29
C ALA A 275 -9.33 -12.98 8.33
N THR A 276 -8.99 -11.90 7.65
CA THR A 276 -9.65 -11.44 6.42
C THR A 276 -8.54 -11.20 5.40
N THR A 277 -8.69 -11.63 4.14
CA THR A 277 -7.67 -11.41 3.09
C THR A 277 -8.20 -10.47 2.03
N ILE A 278 -7.38 -9.53 1.54
CA ILE A 278 -7.72 -8.67 0.39
C ILE A 278 -6.71 -8.77 -0.75
N SER A 279 -7.16 -8.52 -1.99
CA SER A 279 -6.26 -8.36 -3.14
C SER A 279 -5.38 -7.12 -2.99
N PRO A 280 -4.14 -7.13 -3.50
CA PRO A 280 -3.16 -6.06 -3.25
C PRO A 280 -3.39 -4.78 -4.06
N TRP A 281 -4.10 -4.88 -5.19
CA TRP A 281 -4.32 -3.79 -6.13
C TRP A 281 -5.73 -3.20 -5.94
N ILE A 282 -5.80 -1.91 -5.63
CA ILE A 282 -7.05 -1.16 -5.56
C ILE A 282 -7.43 -0.69 -6.96
N VAL A 283 -8.47 -1.28 -7.52
CA VAL A 283 -9.07 -0.85 -8.78
C VAL A 283 -9.94 0.37 -8.50
N THR A 284 -9.59 1.52 -9.08
CA THR A 284 -10.28 2.79 -8.81
C THR A 284 -11.77 2.73 -9.20
N TYR A 285 -12.61 3.50 -8.50
CA TYR A 285 -14.02 3.66 -8.88
C TYR A 285 -14.17 4.12 -10.34
N GLU A 286 -13.30 5.05 -10.79
CA GLU A 286 -13.26 5.56 -12.17
C GLU A 286 -12.99 4.45 -13.20
N ALA A 287 -12.08 3.52 -12.94
CA ALA A 287 -11.79 2.39 -13.84
C ALA A 287 -13.01 1.49 -14.08
N LEU A 288 -13.91 1.40 -13.09
CA LEU A 288 -15.09 0.54 -13.15
C LEU A 288 -16.29 1.21 -13.83
N GLN A 289 -16.28 2.53 -14.03
CA GLN A 289 -17.43 3.27 -14.58
C GLN A 289 -17.88 2.73 -15.95
N ALA A 290 -16.95 2.30 -16.81
CA ALA A 290 -17.27 1.73 -18.13
C ALA A 290 -18.09 0.42 -18.04
N PHE A 291 -18.07 -0.24 -16.88
CA PHE A 291 -18.71 -1.52 -16.59
C PHE A 291 -19.90 -1.38 -15.62
N GLN A 292 -20.35 -0.15 -15.37
CA GLN A 292 -21.56 0.10 -14.60
C GLN A 292 -22.79 -0.42 -15.35
N GLY A 293 -23.72 -1.04 -14.62
CA GLY A 293 -24.91 -1.66 -15.18
C GLY A 293 -25.97 -1.98 -14.12
N PRO A 294 -27.09 -2.61 -14.52
CA PRO A 294 -28.16 -2.95 -13.59
C PRO A 294 -27.70 -3.96 -12.54
N THR A 295 -28.22 -3.84 -11.32
CA THR A 295 -28.10 -4.89 -10.30
C THR A 295 -28.98 -6.09 -10.67
N SER A 296 -28.70 -7.28 -10.12
CA SER A 296 -29.55 -8.46 -10.29
C SER A 296 -30.97 -8.24 -9.75
N ALA A 297 -31.11 -7.38 -8.75
CA ALA A 297 -32.41 -7.02 -8.17
C ALA A 297 -33.24 -6.16 -9.12
N VAL A 298 -32.62 -5.50 -10.11
CA VAL A 298 -33.21 -4.59 -11.11
C VAL A 298 -33.81 -3.31 -10.53
N LYS A 299 -34.62 -3.42 -9.47
CA LYS A 299 -35.27 -2.32 -8.76
C LYS A 299 -35.53 -2.67 -7.29
N GLN A 300 -35.72 -1.65 -6.47
CA GLN A 300 -36.07 -1.78 -5.06
C GLN A 300 -37.43 -1.09 -4.82
N ASP A 301 -38.54 -1.77 -5.09
CA ASP A 301 -39.90 -1.22 -4.95
C ASP A 301 -40.81 -2.00 -3.98
N ASN A 302 -40.36 -3.17 -3.49
CA ASN A 302 -41.10 -3.98 -2.53
C ASN A 302 -40.20 -4.53 -1.41
N PRO A 303 -40.03 -3.77 -0.31
CA PRO A 303 -40.45 -2.38 -0.12
C PRO A 303 -39.53 -1.40 -0.87
N LEU A 304 -40.06 -0.21 -1.17
CA LEU A 304 -39.25 0.93 -1.56
C LEU A 304 -38.36 1.36 -0.36
N PRO A 305 -37.03 1.49 -0.52
CA PRO A 305 -36.16 2.02 0.53
C PRO A 305 -36.58 3.43 0.95
N LEU A 306 -36.27 3.79 2.20
CA LEU A 306 -36.48 5.17 2.67
C LEU A 306 -35.66 6.15 1.83
N ALA A 307 -36.12 7.41 1.74
CA ALA A 307 -35.59 8.41 0.82
C ALA A 307 -34.06 8.59 0.88
N TYR A 308 -33.44 8.47 2.05
CA TYR A 308 -31.99 8.61 2.20
C TYR A 308 -31.18 7.48 1.52
N LEU A 309 -31.79 6.31 1.29
CA LEU A 309 -31.16 5.16 0.61
C LEU A 309 -31.57 5.03 -0.86
N GLN A 310 -32.48 5.88 -1.35
CA GLN A 310 -32.87 5.81 -2.76
C GLN A 310 -31.72 6.34 -3.62
N ASP A 311 -31.14 5.43 -4.41
CA ASP A 311 -30.14 5.77 -5.43
C ASP A 311 -30.88 6.02 -6.76
N PRO A 312 -30.91 7.26 -7.29
CA PRO A 312 -31.55 7.51 -8.58
C PRO A 312 -30.88 6.74 -9.73
N ASP A 313 -29.60 6.39 -9.56
CA ASP A 313 -28.84 5.59 -10.51
C ASP A 313 -28.62 4.18 -9.96
N TYR A 314 -29.64 3.56 -9.34
CA TYR A 314 -29.53 2.24 -8.73
C TYR A 314 -28.91 1.22 -9.69
N SER A 315 -27.64 0.93 -9.43
CA SER A 315 -26.75 0.18 -10.32
C SER A 315 -25.63 -0.47 -9.52
N SER A 316 -24.90 -1.35 -10.19
CA SER A 316 -23.67 -1.98 -9.71
C SER A 316 -22.67 -2.08 -10.85
N PHE A 317 -21.56 -2.78 -10.63
CA PHE A 317 -20.53 -3.03 -11.63
C PHE A 317 -20.56 -4.48 -12.08
N ASP A 318 -20.38 -4.71 -13.39
CA ASP A 318 -20.25 -6.04 -13.98
C ASP A 318 -18.83 -6.60 -13.73
N ILE A 319 -18.59 -7.01 -12.49
CA ILE A 319 -17.34 -7.66 -12.06
C ILE A 319 -17.62 -9.15 -11.98
N ARG A 320 -17.12 -9.91 -12.97
CA ARG A 320 -17.18 -11.39 -12.93
C ARG A 320 -16.20 -11.88 -11.87
N LEU A 321 -16.69 -12.69 -10.95
CA LEU A 321 -15.94 -13.19 -9.80
C LEU A 321 -15.82 -14.71 -9.89
N SER A 322 -14.69 -15.25 -9.47
CA SER A 322 -14.53 -16.69 -9.29
C SER A 322 -13.76 -17.05 -8.03
N VAL A 323 -14.06 -18.22 -7.48
CA VAL A 323 -13.31 -18.84 -6.39
C VAL A 323 -12.82 -20.19 -6.84
N SER A 324 -11.53 -20.44 -6.66
CA SER A 324 -10.92 -21.75 -6.85
C SER A 324 -10.30 -22.28 -5.57
N ILE A 325 -10.32 -23.60 -5.43
CA ILE A 325 -9.66 -24.32 -4.34
C ILE A 325 -8.55 -25.18 -4.93
N GLN A 326 -7.40 -25.18 -4.28
CA GLN A 326 -6.27 -26.04 -4.61
C GLN A 326 -5.75 -26.71 -3.34
N SER A 327 -5.83 -28.04 -3.28
CA SER A 327 -5.15 -28.83 -2.25
C SER A 327 -3.68 -29.04 -2.61
N ASN A 328 -2.89 -29.52 -1.65
CA ASN A 328 -1.48 -29.89 -1.90
C ASN A 328 -1.30 -31.03 -2.92
N SER A 329 -2.31 -31.90 -3.11
CA SER A 329 -2.26 -33.01 -4.07
C SER A 329 -2.69 -32.60 -5.48
N MET A 330 -3.31 -31.43 -5.63
CA MET A 330 -3.80 -30.94 -6.92
C MET A 330 -2.69 -30.22 -7.71
N THR A 331 -2.56 -30.58 -8.99
CA THR A 331 -1.62 -29.92 -9.93
C THR A 331 -2.10 -28.55 -10.38
N SER A 332 -3.41 -28.30 -10.31
CA SER A 332 -4.04 -27.02 -10.66
C SER A 332 -5.27 -26.79 -9.78
N ALA A 333 -5.60 -25.52 -9.52
CA ALA A 333 -6.78 -25.15 -8.75
C ALA A 333 -8.07 -25.47 -9.53
N TYR A 334 -9.12 -25.86 -8.81
CA TYR A 334 -10.45 -26.10 -9.38
C TYR A 334 -11.43 -24.99 -8.99
N GLN A 335 -12.14 -24.43 -9.96
CA GLN A 335 -13.14 -23.39 -9.73
C GLN A 335 -14.42 -23.98 -9.14
N VAL A 336 -14.73 -23.60 -7.90
CA VAL A 336 -15.92 -24.08 -7.16
C VAL A 336 -17.07 -23.08 -7.18
N CYS A 337 -16.80 -21.82 -7.51
CA CYS A 337 -17.79 -20.75 -7.56
C CYS A 337 -17.50 -19.80 -8.74
N GLU A 338 -18.55 -19.42 -9.46
CA GLU A 338 -18.56 -18.29 -10.39
C GLU A 338 -19.75 -17.37 -10.11
N SER A 339 -19.49 -16.13 -9.73
CA SER A 339 -20.53 -15.16 -9.36
C SER A 339 -20.25 -13.80 -10.00
N ASN A 340 -20.99 -12.79 -9.58
CA ASN A 340 -20.82 -11.43 -10.08
C ASN A 340 -21.17 -10.38 -9.01
N PHE A 341 -20.38 -9.32 -8.92
CA PHE A 341 -20.64 -8.22 -7.97
C PHE A 341 -22.00 -7.54 -8.16
N ARG A 342 -22.55 -7.56 -9.38
CA ARG A 342 -23.90 -7.05 -9.65
C ARG A 342 -25.01 -7.82 -8.93
N ASN A 343 -24.72 -8.96 -8.31
CA ASN A 343 -25.68 -9.74 -7.53
C ASN A 343 -26.02 -9.11 -6.18
N LEU A 344 -25.29 -8.08 -5.74
CA LEU A 344 -25.65 -7.35 -4.51
C LEU A 344 -26.98 -6.61 -4.66
N TYR A 345 -27.81 -6.72 -3.62
CA TYR A 345 -29.06 -5.98 -3.51
C TYR A 345 -28.81 -4.55 -3.04
N TRP A 346 -27.94 -4.35 -2.05
CA TRP A 346 -27.51 -3.02 -1.62
C TRP A 346 -26.17 -2.69 -2.25
N ASN A 347 -26.08 -1.58 -2.98
CA ASN A 347 -24.83 -1.18 -3.62
C ASN A 347 -23.88 -0.47 -2.65
N ALA A 348 -22.62 -0.29 -3.05
CA ALA A 348 -21.57 0.30 -2.21
C ALA A 348 -21.92 1.73 -1.73
N ALA A 349 -22.60 2.52 -2.56
CA ALA A 349 -23.02 3.87 -2.19
C ALA A 349 -24.09 3.84 -1.08
N GLN A 350 -25.10 2.97 -1.20
CA GLN A 350 -26.12 2.75 -0.15
C GLN A 350 -25.50 2.26 1.16
N GLN A 351 -24.53 1.35 1.09
CA GLN A 351 -23.78 0.86 2.25
C GLN A 351 -23.09 2.01 2.99
N LEU A 352 -22.34 2.85 2.27
CA LEU A 352 -21.62 3.98 2.86
C LEU A 352 -22.57 5.07 3.40
N VAL A 353 -23.65 5.39 2.67
CA VAL A 353 -24.70 6.30 3.14
C VAL A 353 -25.29 5.80 4.45
N HIS A 354 -25.69 4.51 4.51
CA HIS A 354 -26.26 3.94 5.72
C HIS A 354 -25.28 3.97 6.89
N HIS A 355 -24.01 3.65 6.66
CA HIS A 355 -23.00 3.64 7.70
C HIS A 355 -22.84 5.02 8.36
N SER A 356 -22.92 6.08 7.56
CA SER A 356 -22.81 7.46 8.05
C SER A 356 -24.11 8.04 8.66
N VAL A 357 -25.25 7.36 8.52
CA VAL A 357 -26.58 7.97 8.73
C VAL A 357 -26.81 8.49 10.16
N THR A 358 -26.15 7.87 11.15
CA THR A 358 -26.25 8.23 12.57
C THR A 358 -25.16 9.23 13.01
N GLY A 359 -24.38 9.75 12.06
CA GLY A 359 -23.25 10.65 12.32
C GLY A 359 -21.90 9.95 12.47
N CYS A 360 -21.79 8.65 12.09
CA CYS A 360 -20.53 7.92 12.07
C CYS A 360 -19.52 8.62 11.14
N LEU A 361 -18.32 8.88 11.67
CA LEU A 361 -17.25 9.53 10.92
C LEU A 361 -16.46 8.49 10.14
N MET A 362 -16.62 8.52 8.82
CA MET A 362 -15.85 7.71 7.87
C MET A 362 -14.48 8.35 7.65
N ARG A 363 -13.41 7.56 7.73
CA ARG A 363 -12.03 8.04 7.57
C ARG A 363 -11.42 7.53 6.29
N THR A 364 -10.50 8.31 5.71
CA THR A 364 -9.69 7.83 4.58
C THR A 364 -8.94 6.56 5.00
N GLY A 365 -9.18 5.49 4.24
CA GLY A 365 -8.62 4.16 4.46
C GLY A 365 -9.51 3.20 5.25
N ASP A 366 -10.70 3.62 5.70
CA ASP A 366 -11.70 2.66 6.18
C ASP A 366 -12.08 1.68 5.05
N LEU A 367 -12.18 0.39 5.40
CA LEU A 367 -12.51 -0.72 4.50
C LEU A 367 -13.94 -1.20 4.75
N LEU A 368 -14.75 -1.28 3.70
CA LEU A 368 -16.14 -1.73 3.77
C LEU A 368 -16.33 -2.96 2.88
N GLY A 369 -16.56 -4.13 3.49
CA GLY A 369 -16.87 -5.40 2.83
C GLY A 369 -18.32 -5.46 2.35
N SER A 370 -18.58 -6.14 1.24
CA SER A 370 -19.92 -6.22 0.66
C SER A 370 -20.89 -7.11 1.45
N GLY A 371 -20.35 -8.03 2.25
CA GLY A 371 -20.99 -9.29 2.57
C GLY A 371 -20.86 -10.30 1.43
N THR A 372 -20.91 -11.58 1.78
CA THR A 372 -20.77 -12.71 0.85
C THR A 372 -21.65 -12.55 -0.39
N ILE A 373 -21.05 -12.64 -1.58
CA ILE A 373 -21.72 -12.46 -2.88
C ILE A 373 -22.18 -13.81 -3.41
N SER A 374 -23.50 -13.99 -3.54
CA SER A 374 -24.11 -15.19 -4.11
C SER A 374 -25.05 -14.82 -5.24
N GLY A 375 -25.06 -15.60 -6.31
CA GLY A 375 -26.09 -15.53 -7.34
C GLY A 375 -27.22 -16.54 -7.08
N THR A 376 -28.15 -16.64 -8.02
CA THR A 376 -29.33 -17.51 -7.90
C THR A 376 -29.04 -18.98 -8.23
N GLN A 377 -27.93 -19.26 -8.92
CA GLN A 377 -27.52 -20.63 -9.30
C GLN A 377 -26.60 -21.22 -8.24
N GLU A 378 -26.65 -22.53 -8.01
CA GLU A 378 -25.87 -23.17 -6.94
C GLU A 378 -24.35 -23.00 -7.14
N ASP A 379 -23.87 -23.01 -8.38
CA ASP A 379 -22.46 -22.78 -8.75
C ASP A 379 -22.02 -21.31 -8.60
N SER A 380 -22.95 -20.42 -8.24
CA SER A 380 -22.69 -18.99 -7.99
C SER A 380 -22.77 -18.60 -6.52
N PHE A 381 -22.87 -19.57 -5.61
CA PHE A 381 -22.89 -19.34 -4.17
C PHE A 381 -21.51 -19.00 -3.62
N GLY A 382 -21.43 -17.95 -2.80
CA GLY A 382 -20.18 -17.32 -2.37
C GLY A 382 -19.49 -17.96 -1.16
N SER A 383 -19.92 -19.12 -0.69
CA SER A 383 -19.32 -19.80 0.47
C SER A 383 -19.44 -21.32 0.40
N MET A 384 -18.57 -22.06 1.09
CA MET A 384 -18.70 -23.51 1.26
C MET A 384 -19.95 -23.86 2.07
N LEU A 385 -20.38 -23.01 3.00
CA LEU A 385 -21.65 -23.18 3.71
C LEU A 385 -22.82 -23.33 2.73
N GLU A 386 -22.86 -22.50 1.70
CA GLU A 386 -23.90 -22.53 0.68
C GLU A 386 -23.68 -23.64 -0.35
N LEU A 387 -22.48 -23.76 -0.91
CA LEU A 387 -22.13 -24.77 -1.92
C LEU A 387 -22.36 -26.20 -1.40
N SER A 388 -21.98 -26.47 -0.15
CA SER A 388 -22.20 -27.76 0.50
C SER A 388 -23.59 -27.87 1.16
N TRP A 389 -24.40 -26.82 1.11
CA TRP A 389 -25.68 -26.71 1.79
C TRP A 389 -25.62 -27.20 3.25
N LYS A 390 -24.82 -26.50 4.08
CA LYS A 390 -24.55 -26.84 5.49
C LYS A 390 -23.94 -28.23 5.66
N GLY A 391 -23.10 -28.65 4.72
CA GLY A 391 -22.45 -29.97 4.74
C GLY A 391 -23.35 -31.15 4.36
N SER A 392 -24.52 -30.90 3.77
CA SER A 392 -25.42 -31.97 3.28
C SER A 392 -25.15 -32.38 1.83
N LYS A 393 -24.43 -31.54 1.08
CA LYS A 393 -23.99 -31.78 -0.30
C LYS A 393 -22.47 -31.79 -0.37
N ILE A 394 -21.95 -32.64 -1.25
CA ILE A 394 -20.52 -32.74 -1.54
C ILE A 394 -20.16 -31.68 -2.60
N VAL A 395 -19.07 -30.96 -2.39
CA VAL A 395 -18.46 -30.07 -3.38
C VAL A 395 -17.28 -30.80 -4.01
N ALA A 396 -17.40 -31.18 -5.28
CA ALA A 396 -16.31 -31.82 -6.03
C ALA A 396 -15.22 -30.79 -6.38
N LEU A 397 -13.95 -31.21 -6.31
CA LEU A 397 -12.78 -30.42 -6.73
C LEU A 397 -12.22 -30.89 -8.08
N SER A 398 -13.04 -31.53 -8.91
CA SER A 398 -12.73 -31.90 -10.28
C SER A 398 -13.98 -31.85 -11.15
N GLN A 399 -13.79 -31.67 -12.46
CA GLN A 399 -14.90 -31.54 -13.41
C GLN A 399 -15.69 -32.84 -13.58
N ASP A 400 -15.02 -33.99 -13.46
CA ASP A 400 -15.61 -35.33 -13.60
C ASP A 400 -16.09 -35.93 -12.28
N GLY A 401 -15.89 -35.23 -11.16
CA GLY A 401 -16.24 -35.70 -9.82
C GLY A 401 -15.43 -36.90 -9.31
N THR A 402 -14.37 -37.33 -10.01
CA THR A 402 -13.52 -38.46 -9.59
C THR A 402 -12.38 -38.04 -8.66
N GLY A 403 -12.14 -36.74 -8.53
CA GLY A 403 -11.10 -36.16 -7.69
C GLY A 403 -11.49 -36.00 -6.23
N GLU A 404 -10.72 -35.18 -5.53
CA GLU A 404 -11.02 -34.80 -4.15
C GLU A 404 -12.37 -34.08 -4.03
N SER A 405 -12.95 -34.12 -2.84
CA SER A 405 -14.16 -33.38 -2.53
C SER A 405 -14.09 -32.72 -1.15
N ARG A 406 -15.01 -31.79 -0.90
CA ARG A 406 -15.09 -31.01 0.33
C ARG A 406 -16.55 -30.85 0.78
N PHE A 407 -16.71 -30.66 2.08
CA PHE A 407 -17.89 -30.01 2.66
C PHE A 407 -17.52 -28.61 3.15
N PHE A 408 -16.37 -28.52 3.82
CA PHE A 408 -15.71 -27.31 4.28
C PHE A 408 -14.21 -27.42 4.00
N LEU A 409 -13.46 -26.35 4.22
CA LEU A 409 -12.05 -26.27 3.89
C LEU A 409 -11.19 -27.14 4.81
N SER A 410 -10.23 -27.85 4.21
CA SER A 410 -9.25 -28.68 4.90
C SER A 410 -7.93 -27.92 5.11
N ASP A 411 -7.09 -28.44 6.01
CA ASP A 411 -5.73 -27.91 6.15
C ASP A 411 -4.96 -28.08 4.84
N ASN A 412 -4.16 -27.06 4.51
CA ASN A 412 -3.41 -26.89 3.27
C ASN A 412 -4.23 -26.62 2.01
N ASP A 413 -5.55 -26.47 2.11
CA ASP A 413 -6.31 -25.90 0.99
C ASP A 413 -5.89 -24.43 0.79
N SER A 414 -5.64 -24.06 -0.46
CA SER A 414 -5.48 -22.68 -0.90
C SER A 414 -6.78 -22.22 -1.56
N VAL A 415 -7.34 -21.12 -1.08
CA VAL A 415 -8.49 -20.44 -1.70
C VAL A 415 -7.97 -19.28 -2.52
N ILE A 416 -8.43 -19.18 -3.77
CA ILE A 416 -7.96 -18.20 -4.76
C ILE A 416 -9.17 -17.52 -5.37
N MET A 417 -9.29 -16.22 -5.14
CA MET A 417 -10.35 -15.40 -5.71
C MET A 417 -9.79 -14.53 -6.84
N LYS A 418 -10.56 -14.40 -7.92
CA LYS A 418 -10.26 -13.50 -9.04
C LYS A 418 -11.50 -12.68 -9.39
N GLY A 419 -11.26 -11.48 -9.91
CA GLY A 419 -12.31 -10.57 -10.37
C GLY A 419 -11.86 -9.82 -11.61
N THR A 420 -12.74 -9.76 -12.62
CA THR A 420 -12.44 -9.10 -13.89
C THR A 420 -13.67 -8.49 -14.52
N CYS A 421 -13.49 -7.33 -15.16
CA CYS A 421 -14.47 -6.67 -16.01
C CYS A 421 -13.99 -6.73 -17.46
N THR A 422 -14.90 -7.04 -18.38
CA THR A 422 -14.61 -7.11 -19.82
C THR A 422 -15.77 -6.54 -20.61
N LYS A 423 -15.46 -5.73 -21.63
CA LYS A 423 -16.45 -5.11 -22.51
C LYS A 423 -15.83 -4.91 -23.90
N PRO A 424 -16.59 -5.08 -25.00
CA PRO A 424 -16.06 -4.79 -26.33
C PRO A 424 -15.48 -3.38 -26.41
N ASN A 425 -14.35 -3.22 -27.10
CA ASN A 425 -13.61 -1.96 -27.27
C ASN A 425 -13.08 -1.32 -25.99
N HIS A 426 -13.00 -2.06 -24.89
CA HIS A 426 -12.35 -1.65 -23.65
C HIS A 426 -11.27 -2.68 -23.27
N GLY A 427 -10.18 -2.19 -22.68
CA GLY A 427 -9.20 -3.05 -22.03
C GLY A 427 -9.81 -3.77 -20.83
N ARG A 428 -9.31 -4.97 -20.54
CA ARG A 428 -9.73 -5.73 -19.36
C ARG A 428 -9.34 -5.00 -18.08
N VAL A 429 -10.25 -4.97 -17.11
CA VAL A 429 -10.00 -4.40 -15.77
C VAL A 429 -10.08 -5.53 -14.75
N GLY A 430 -8.93 -6.04 -14.33
CA GLY A 430 -8.81 -7.13 -13.36
C GLY A 430 -8.23 -6.70 -12.01
N PHE A 431 -8.51 -7.50 -10.99
CA PHE A 431 -8.14 -7.22 -9.60
C PHE A 431 -6.89 -7.97 -9.14
N GLY A 432 -6.26 -8.76 -10.02
CA GLY A 432 -5.26 -9.75 -9.64
C GLY A 432 -5.88 -10.89 -8.84
N GLU A 433 -5.14 -11.42 -7.86
CA GLU A 433 -5.63 -12.51 -7.01
C GLU A 433 -5.73 -12.12 -5.52
N CYS A 434 -6.77 -12.61 -4.86
CA CYS A 434 -6.87 -12.69 -3.40
C CYS A 434 -6.73 -14.16 -3.00
N ARG A 435 -5.57 -14.52 -2.43
CA ARG A 435 -5.19 -15.90 -2.09
C ARG A 435 -4.87 -16.03 -0.61
N GLY A 436 -5.25 -17.15 0.00
CA GLY A 436 -4.70 -17.58 1.28
C GLY A 436 -4.66 -19.11 1.39
N THR A 437 -3.64 -19.62 2.07
CA THR A 437 -3.44 -21.06 2.31
C THR A 437 -3.68 -21.38 3.78
N ILE A 438 -4.48 -22.40 4.04
CA ILE A 438 -4.88 -22.76 5.40
C ILE A 438 -3.78 -23.61 6.05
N LEU A 439 -3.32 -23.20 7.23
CA LEU A 439 -2.44 -23.98 8.07
C LEU A 439 -3.23 -24.68 9.17
N ALA A 440 -2.69 -25.81 9.63
CA ALA A 440 -3.25 -26.54 10.75
C ALA A 440 -3.34 -25.70 12.02
N ALA A 441 -4.31 -26.03 12.86
CA ALA A 441 -4.46 -25.38 14.16
C ALA A 441 -3.19 -25.58 15.02
N GLY A 442 -2.75 -24.50 15.68
CA GLY A 442 -1.51 -24.48 16.47
C GLY A 442 -0.23 -24.20 15.68
N SER A 443 -0.29 -24.09 14.35
CA SER A 443 0.82 -23.56 13.55
C SER A 443 1.13 -22.10 13.91
N LYS A 444 2.39 -21.70 13.69
CA LYS A 444 2.83 -20.30 13.78
C LYS A 444 3.01 -19.74 12.37
N ALA A 445 2.11 -18.88 11.93
CA ALA A 445 2.29 -18.11 10.70
C ALA A 445 3.05 -16.82 11.01
N GLN A 446 4.08 -16.50 10.22
CA GLN A 446 4.62 -15.14 10.24
C GLN A 446 3.63 -14.22 9.54
N VAL A 447 3.25 -13.13 10.21
CA VAL A 447 2.45 -12.07 9.60
C VAL A 447 3.36 -11.31 8.64
N ARG A 448 3.08 -11.40 7.33
CA ARG A 448 3.85 -10.75 6.27
C ARG A 448 3.73 -9.22 6.30
N HIS A 449 2.74 -8.64 7.02
CA HIS A 449 2.37 -7.22 6.88
C HIS A 449 2.43 -6.26 8.06
N LEU A 450 2.95 -6.64 9.23
CA LEU A 450 3.06 -5.65 10.33
C LEU A 450 4.34 -4.80 10.33
N ARG A 451 5.19 -4.85 9.28
CA ARG A 451 6.37 -3.95 9.17
C ARG A 451 6.09 -2.61 8.49
N GLY A 452 4.90 -2.40 7.93
CA GLY A 452 4.63 -1.29 7.01
C GLY A 452 3.83 -0.10 7.54
N ALA A 453 2.95 -0.30 8.54
CA ALA A 453 1.77 0.56 8.66
C ALA A 453 1.45 1.13 10.07
N SER A 454 2.34 1.16 11.06
CA SER A 454 2.13 2.08 12.20
C SER A 454 3.33 2.16 13.14
N LEU A 455 3.59 3.40 13.58
CA LEU A 455 4.67 3.89 14.44
C LEU A 455 6.01 4.10 13.72
N PRO A 456 6.74 5.20 14.02
CA PRO A 456 8.14 5.30 13.62
C PRO A 456 8.83 4.06 14.18
N GLN A 457 9.38 3.22 13.30
CA GLN A 457 10.04 1.98 13.69
C GLN A 457 11.14 2.22 14.73
N TYR A 458 11.62 3.47 14.79
CA TYR A 458 12.68 3.93 15.67
C TYR A 458 12.28 5.22 16.39
N GLU A 459 12.65 5.31 17.67
CA GLU A 459 12.44 6.47 18.54
C GLU A 459 13.75 6.87 19.24
N SER A 460 13.71 7.98 19.98
CA SER A 460 14.79 8.39 20.88
C SER A 460 16.15 8.57 20.21
N PHE A 461 16.21 9.25 19.06
CA PHE A 461 17.46 9.53 18.37
C PHE A 461 18.38 10.43 19.19
N LYS A 462 19.61 9.96 19.43
CA LYS A 462 20.67 10.69 20.11
C LYS A 462 21.92 10.73 19.25
N VAL A 463 22.56 11.88 19.20
CA VAL A 463 23.85 12.07 18.53
C VAL A 463 24.92 12.25 19.60
N TYR A 464 25.86 11.32 19.68
CA TYR A 464 27.04 11.42 20.52
C TYR A 464 28.20 11.92 19.67
N ALA A 465 28.71 13.11 19.96
CA ALA A 465 29.84 13.66 19.23
C ALA A 465 30.61 14.72 20.02
N LYS A 466 31.89 14.88 19.72
CA LYS A 466 32.64 16.09 20.03
C LYS A 466 32.10 17.23 19.16
N LYS A 467 32.02 18.45 19.72
CA LYS A 467 31.63 19.65 18.96
C LYS A 467 32.75 20.04 17.98
N SER A 468 32.72 19.45 16.79
CA SER A 468 33.71 19.65 15.71
C SER A 468 33.01 19.74 14.35
N PRO A 469 33.69 20.23 13.30
CA PRO A 469 33.14 20.24 11.94
C PRO A 469 32.71 18.85 11.45
N ILE A 470 33.33 17.78 11.94
CA ILE A 470 33.03 16.38 11.56
C ILE A 470 31.64 15.93 12.06
N ALA A 471 31.09 16.57 13.09
CA ALA A 471 29.75 16.27 13.61
C ALA A 471 28.63 16.91 12.80
N TRP A 472 28.88 18.01 12.09
CA TRP A 472 27.86 18.79 11.39
C TRP A 472 27.13 18.03 10.28
N PRO A 473 27.80 17.21 9.44
CA PRO A 473 27.09 16.41 8.44
C PRO A 473 26.02 15.51 9.05
N MET A 474 26.22 15.00 10.27
CA MET A 474 25.22 14.18 10.97
C MET A 474 23.94 14.99 11.27
N GLU A 475 24.10 16.21 11.77
CA GLU A 475 22.98 17.09 12.10
C GLU A 475 22.19 17.52 10.86
N ILE A 476 22.89 17.87 9.77
CA ILE A 476 22.26 18.25 8.50
C ILE A 476 21.45 17.08 7.94
N VAL A 477 22.02 15.87 7.96
CA VAL A 477 21.33 14.63 7.53
C VAL A 477 20.05 14.39 8.34
N LEU A 478 20.10 14.52 9.67
CA LEU A 478 18.94 14.36 10.55
C LEU A 478 17.87 15.41 10.28
N LYS A 479 18.26 16.69 10.11
CA LYS A 479 17.35 17.79 9.77
C LYS A 479 16.71 17.60 8.39
N ALA A 480 17.49 17.19 7.39
CA ALA A 480 17.00 16.90 6.04
C ALA A 480 15.95 15.78 6.04
N LYS A 481 16.16 14.76 6.86
CA LYS A 481 15.21 13.65 7.06
C LYS A 481 14.09 13.96 8.06
N LYS A 482 14.03 15.19 8.59
CA LYS A 482 13.06 15.65 9.59
C LYS A 482 12.99 14.73 10.82
N VAL A 483 14.14 14.17 11.22
CA VAL A 483 14.25 13.29 12.38
C VAL A 483 14.56 14.12 13.62
N PRO A 484 13.69 14.11 14.65
CA PRO A 484 13.99 14.80 15.91
C PRO A 484 15.11 14.06 16.64
N TYR A 485 16.10 14.79 17.13
CA TYR A 485 17.26 14.23 17.83
C TYR A 485 17.63 15.05 19.07
N ARG A 486 18.39 14.43 19.98
CA ARG A 486 19.09 15.12 21.08
C ARG A 486 20.59 14.99 20.89
N PHE A 487 21.32 16.08 21.10
CA PHE A 487 22.77 16.06 21.08
C PHE A 487 23.33 15.75 22.47
N GLU A 488 24.25 14.80 22.55
CA GLU A 488 24.94 14.38 23.76
C GLU A 488 26.45 14.61 23.57
N PRO A 489 27.08 15.50 24.35
CA PRO A 489 28.52 15.74 24.24
C PRO A 489 29.31 14.46 24.53
N ALA A 490 30.25 14.13 23.65
CA ALA A 490 31.03 12.91 23.74
C ALA A 490 32.50 13.15 23.38
N SER A 491 33.39 12.24 23.78
CA SER A 491 34.83 12.30 23.49
C SER A 491 35.21 11.76 22.11
N GLU A 492 34.25 11.10 21.47
CA GLU A 492 34.37 10.38 20.21
C GLU A 492 34.60 11.35 19.05
N GLU A 493 35.64 11.07 18.25
CA GLU A 493 35.99 11.85 17.05
C GLU A 493 34.98 11.66 15.92
N ILE A 494 34.46 10.43 15.76
CA ILE A 494 33.43 10.10 14.77
C ILE A 494 32.07 10.17 15.46
N PRO A 495 31.10 10.97 14.95
CA PRO A 495 29.78 11.07 15.55
C PRO A 495 29.03 9.74 15.50
N ILE A 496 28.35 9.39 16.58
CA ILE A 496 27.54 8.17 16.69
C ILE A 496 26.06 8.55 16.79
N LEU A 497 25.24 8.01 15.90
CA LEU A 497 23.78 8.11 15.99
C LEU A 497 23.24 6.87 16.70
N GLU A 498 22.60 7.06 17.85
CA GLU A 498 21.91 6.02 18.61
C GLU A 498 20.39 6.19 18.50
N PHE A 499 19.65 5.11 18.39
CA PHE A 499 18.18 5.12 18.39
C PHE A 499 17.63 3.78 18.85
N LYS A 500 16.37 3.78 19.29
CA LYS A 500 15.70 2.61 19.85
C LYS A 500 14.62 2.11 18.90
N GLU A 501 14.63 0.83 18.59
CA GLU A 501 13.56 0.18 17.84
C GLU A 501 12.32 -0.01 18.72
N VAL A 502 11.17 0.51 18.30
CA VAL A 502 9.95 0.59 19.13
C VAL A 502 9.41 -0.80 19.47
N VAL A 503 9.43 -1.73 18.52
CA VAL A 503 8.84 -3.07 18.68
C VAL A 503 9.70 -3.97 19.58
N SER A 504 11.01 -3.99 19.35
CA SER A 504 11.93 -4.90 20.05
C SER A 504 12.53 -4.29 21.32
N GLY A 505 12.49 -2.96 21.45
CA GLY A 505 13.22 -2.22 22.46
C GLY A 505 14.74 -2.20 22.24
N LYS A 506 15.24 -2.80 21.15
CA LYS A 506 16.67 -2.89 20.86
C LYS A 506 17.24 -1.52 20.53
N ILE A 507 18.37 -1.20 21.14
CA ILE A 507 19.16 0.00 20.82
C ILE A 507 20.10 -0.33 19.67
N HIS A 508 20.14 0.56 18.68
CA HIS A 508 21.01 0.49 17.52
C HIS A 508 21.92 1.72 17.51
N SER A 509 23.15 1.54 17.04
CA SER A 509 24.15 2.61 16.95
C SER A 509 24.78 2.59 15.56
N VAL A 510 24.85 3.75 14.92
CA VAL A 510 25.43 3.94 13.59
C VAL A 510 26.55 4.97 13.69
N ALA A 511 27.78 4.55 13.39
CA ALA A 511 28.94 5.43 13.40
C ALA A 511 29.06 6.20 12.08
N GLY A 512 29.33 7.51 12.18
CA GLY A 512 29.60 8.40 11.06
C GLY A 512 28.34 8.87 10.35
N ALA A 513 28.40 10.11 9.84
CA ALA A 513 27.28 10.75 9.16
C ALA A 513 26.85 10.02 7.87
N LEU A 514 27.79 9.38 7.15
CA LEU A 514 27.46 8.68 5.91
C LEU A 514 26.65 7.41 6.17
N GLY A 515 27.04 6.65 7.19
CA GLY A 515 26.29 5.47 7.64
C GLY A 515 24.90 5.87 8.13
N ALA A 516 24.80 6.95 8.90
CA ALA A 516 23.52 7.48 9.36
C ALA A 516 22.64 7.97 8.21
N ALA A 517 23.21 8.69 7.24
CA ALA A 517 22.49 9.11 6.04
C ALA A 517 21.91 7.91 5.29
N ARG A 518 22.71 6.85 5.08
CA ARG A 518 22.25 5.62 4.42
C ARG A 518 21.11 4.95 5.20
N PHE A 519 21.30 4.78 6.51
CA PHE A 519 20.28 4.20 7.38
C PHE A 519 18.96 4.98 7.30
N LEU A 520 19.04 6.31 7.46
CA LEU A 520 17.85 7.16 7.45
C LEU A 520 17.18 7.19 6.08
N ASP A 521 17.95 7.18 5.00
CA ASP A 521 17.41 7.14 3.65
C ASP A 521 16.66 5.84 3.34
N ASP A 522 17.15 4.71 3.87
CA ASP A 522 16.50 3.41 3.72
C ASP A 522 15.27 3.23 4.61
N HIS A 523 15.19 3.94 5.75
CA HIS A 523 14.15 3.71 6.76
C HIS A 523 13.15 4.87 6.93
N PHE A 524 13.46 6.09 6.47
CA PHE A 524 12.61 7.28 6.58
C PHE A 524 12.21 7.79 5.20
N SER A 525 11.21 7.12 4.60
CA SER A 525 10.76 7.34 3.22
C SER A 525 9.92 8.60 3.01
N SER A 526 9.46 9.27 4.07
CA SER A 526 8.59 10.46 4.00
C SER A 526 9.30 11.73 3.52
N SER A 527 10.60 11.66 3.21
CA SER A 527 11.43 12.77 2.76
C SER A 527 12.21 12.35 1.52
N LYS A 528 12.57 13.33 0.68
CA LYS A 528 13.34 13.12 -0.55
C LYS A 528 14.61 12.31 -0.27
N SER A 529 15.00 11.47 -1.25
CA SER A 529 16.22 10.68 -1.17
C SER A 529 17.45 11.61 -1.04
N LEU A 530 18.34 11.33 -0.11
CA LEU A 530 19.63 12.02 -0.01
C LEU A 530 20.60 11.55 -1.10
N PHE A 531 20.43 10.31 -1.57
CA PHE A 531 21.32 9.68 -2.55
C PHE A 531 20.72 9.77 -3.96
N PRO A 532 21.57 9.89 -5.00
CA PRO A 532 21.14 9.75 -6.39
C PRO A 532 20.55 8.37 -6.64
N ASN A 533 19.55 8.29 -7.53
CA ASN A 533 18.96 7.03 -7.97
C ASN A 533 19.83 6.30 -9.01
N ASP A 534 20.61 7.04 -9.80
CA ASP A 534 21.53 6.46 -10.77
C ASP A 534 22.79 5.95 -10.07
N PRO A 535 23.19 4.67 -10.25
CA PRO A 535 24.35 4.09 -9.55
C PRO A 535 25.70 4.71 -9.93
N ILE A 536 25.85 5.28 -11.13
CA ILE A 536 27.09 5.97 -11.51
C ILE A 536 27.15 7.30 -10.77
N ASP A 537 26.04 8.05 -10.75
CA ASP A 537 25.95 9.30 -10.01
C ASP A 537 26.08 9.07 -8.50
N GLU A 538 25.48 8.00 -7.95
CA GLU A 538 25.64 7.59 -6.56
C GLU A 538 27.10 7.24 -6.24
N ALA A 539 27.77 6.47 -7.10
CA ALA A 539 29.19 6.16 -6.93
C ALA A 539 30.06 7.42 -6.96
N CYS A 540 29.78 8.35 -7.88
CA CYS A 540 30.47 9.64 -7.92
C CYS A 540 30.21 10.49 -6.68
N ALA A 541 28.95 10.55 -6.20
CA ALA A 541 28.59 11.24 -4.96
C ALA A 541 29.35 10.68 -3.76
N LEU A 542 29.40 9.35 -3.62
CA LEU A 542 30.11 8.67 -2.55
C LEU A 542 31.62 8.92 -2.60
N GLN A 543 32.22 8.97 -3.80
CA GLN A 543 33.63 9.33 -3.93
C GLN A 543 33.91 10.77 -3.49
N ILE A 544 33.05 11.73 -3.84
CA ILE A 544 33.18 13.12 -3.40
C ILE A 544 33.09 13.20 -1.87
N VAL A 545 32.10 12.55 -1.27
CA VAL A 545 31.92 12.51 0.18
C VAL A 545 33.13 11.89 0.88
N GLN A 546 33.71 10.82 0.32
CA GLN A 546 34.90 10.19 0.87
C GLN A 546 36.13 11.10 0.85
N ILE A 547 36.32 11.86 -0.24
CA ILE A 547 37.40 12.86 -0.34
C ILE A 547 37.19 13.94 0.72
N ILE A 548 35.99 14.50 0.81
CA ILE A 548 35.65 15.54 1.80
C ILE A 548 35.92 15.06 3.23
N LEU A 549 35.45 13.86 3.58
CA LEU A 549 35.69 13.26 4.89
C LEU A 549 37.18 13.17 5.22
N THR A 550 37.99 12.72 4.26
CA THR A 550 39.46 12.63 4.43
C THR A 550 40.08 14.00 4.67
N LEU A 551 39.62 15.02 3.95
CA LEU A 551 40.14 16.39 4.08
C LEU A 551 39.74 17.04 5.40
N MET A 552 38.52 16.76 5.89
CA MET A 552 38.05 17.24 7.20
C MET A 552 38.83 16.66 8.38
N SER A 553 39.54 15.54 8.21
CA SER A 553 40.40 14.94 9.24
C SER A 553 41.82 15.52 9.29
N LEU A 554 42.25 16.30 8.27
CA LEU A 554 43.62 16.81 8.17
C LEU A 554 44.11 17.72 9.32
N PRO A 555 43.29 18.62 9.92
CA PRO A 555 43.75 19.51 10.98
C PRO A 555 44.18 18.78 12.26
N GLU A 556 43.66 17.58 12.50
CA GLU A 556 44.06 16.76 13.66
C GLU A 556 45.42 16.08 13.43
N ILE A 557 45.85 15.97 12.17
CA ILE A 557 47.08 15.31 11.76
C ILE A 557 48.20 16.33 11.48
N ILE A 558 47.85 17.51 10.96
CA ILE A 558 48.79 18.53 10.49
C ILE A 558 48.71 19.77 11.41
N ASN A 559 49.65 19.89 12.35
CA ASN A 559 49.77 21.04 13.25
C ASN A 559 50.39 22.31 12.61
N ASP A 560 50.68 22.29 11.30
CA ASP A 560 51.31 23.37 10.54
C ASP A 560 50.27 24.05 9.64
N SER A 561 49.91 25.29 9.94
CA SER A 561 48.83 26.03 9.27
C SER A 561 49.06 26.21 7.78
N GLU A 562 50.31 26.41 7.33
CA GLU A 562 50.62 26.59 5.91
C GLU A 562 50.52 25.27 5.14
N LYS A 563 51.00 24.16 5.74
CA LYS A 563 50.83 22.84 5.14
C LYS A 563 49.37 22.41 5.09
N LEU A 564 48.62 22.69 6.15
CA LEU A 564 47.19 22.41 6.20
C LEU A 564 46.44 23.21 5.12
N LYS A 565 46.72 24.51 5.01
CA LYS A 565 46.15 25.39 3.97
C LYS A 565 46.43 24.84 2.57
N LYS A 566 47.67 24.44 2.29
CA LYS A 566 48.04 23.85 0.99
C LYS A 566 47.29 22.55 0.70
N ALA A 567 47.20 21.63 1.67
CA ALA A 567 46.52 20.35 1.52
C ALA A 567 45.01 20.52 1.28
N LEU A 568 44.36 21.44 2.00
CA LEU A 568 42.95 21.75 1.81
C LEU A 568 42.68 22.39 0.43
N LEU A 569 43.55 23.27 -0.04
CA LEU A 569 43.45 23.87 -1.38
C LEU A 569 43.61 22.83 -2.51
N GLU A 570 44.53 21.88 -2.37
CA GLU A 570 44.70 20.79 -3.34
C GLU A 570 43.46 19.87 -3.34
N GLY A 571 42.94 19.52 -2.16
CA GLY A 571 41.72 18.73 -2.03
C GLY A 571 40.49 19.39 -2.64
N LEU A 572 40.29 20.70 -2.43
CA LEU A 572 39.21 21.47 -3.04
C LEU A 572 39.27 21.47 -4.58
N LYS A 573 40.47 21.47 -5.18
CA LYS A 573 40.62 21.36 -6.64
C LYS A 573 40.10 20.03 -7.17
N ASP A 574 40.35 18.94 -6.44
CA ASP A 574 39.88 17.61 -6.82
C ASP A 574 38.36 17.48 -6.64
N VAL A 575 37.82 17.96 -5.50
CA VAL A 575 36.36 18.02 -5.26
C VAL A 575 35.66 18.83 -6.36
N ARG A 576 36.17 20.03 -6.69
CA ARG A 576 35.65 20.85 -7.79
C ARG A 576 35.66 20.11 -9.12
N ARG A 577 36.76 19.43 -9.46
CA ARG A 577 36.87 18.67 -10.72
C ARG A 577 35.82 17.57 -10.81
N MET A 578 35.50 16.91 -9.70
CA MET A 578 34.48 15.86 -9.65
C MET A 578 33.07 16.42 -9.70
N ILE A 579 32.77 17.50 -8.97
CA ILE A 579 31.47 18.18 -9.03
C ILE A 579 31.19 18.67 -10.45
N MET A 580 32.18 19.26 -11.13
CA MET A 580 32.03 19.73 -12.52
C MET A 580 31.80 18.60 -13.54
N ARG A 581 32.06 17.34 -13.19
CA ARG A 581 31.73 16.17 -14.03
C ARG A 581 30.28 15.72 -13.86
N LEU A 582 29.63 16.06 -12.74
CA LEU A 582 28.21 15.82 -12.53
C LEU A 582 27.43 16.80 -13.42
N LYS A 583 26.96 16.30 -14.56
CA LYS A 583 26.21 17.09 -15.55
C LYS A 583 24.83 17.42 -15.00
N ASN A 584 24.68 18.54 -14.30
CA ASN A 584 23.51 19.44 -14.28
C ASN A 584 23.62 20.40 -13.09
N PHE A 585 24.15 21.60 -13.33
CA PHE A 585 23.98 22.72 -12.42
C PHE A 585 22.62 23.38 -12.68
N GLY A 586 21.79 23.45 -11.64
CA GLY A 586 20.56 24.25 -11.65
C GLY A 586 19.35 23.57 -12.32
N HIS A 587 18.29 23.46 -11.52
CA HIS A 587 16.88 23.15 -11.85
C HIS A 587 16.52 21.66 -12.00
N GLY A 588 15.81 21.16 -10.98
CA GLY A 588 14.85 20.05 -11.10
C GLY A 588 15.38 18.62 -10.95
N GLY A 589 16.69 18.38 -10.96
CA GLY A 589 17.26 17.03 -10.79
C GLY A 589 17.57 16.65 -9.34
N GLN A 590 17.75 15.34 -9.07
CA GLN A 590 18.23 14.81 -7.77
C GLN A 590 19.62 15.32 -7.34
N PHE A 591 20.34 16.00 -8.23
CA PHE A 591 21.65 16.59 -7.99
C PHE A 591 21.68 18.12 -8.18
N ALA A 592 20.51 18.78 -8.20
CA ALA A 592 20.45 20.23 -8.28
C ALA A 592 20.96 20.84 -6.97
N ILE A 593 22.25 21.16 -6.94
CA ILE A 593 22.87 21.89 -5.83
C ILE A 593 22.16 23.24 -5.69
N GLY A 594 21.68 23.56 -4.49
CA GLY A 594 20.86 24.75 -4.21
C GLY A 594 19.35 24.58 -4.47
N GLY A 595 18.84 23.35 -4.52
CA GLY A 595 17.39 23.06 -4.59
C GLY A 595 16.68 23.07 -3.22
N TYR A 596 15.37 22.87 -3.22
CA TYR A 596 14.52 22.79 -2.01
C TYR A 596 14.72 21.51 -1.16
N SER A 597 15.80 20.72 -1.33
CA SER A 597 16.17 19.54 -0.51
C SER A 597 17.68 19.26 -0.66
N PRO A 598 18.45 18.97 0.41
CA PRO A 598 19.89 18.82 0.29
C PRO A 598 20.25 17.39 -0.15
N THR A 599 21.20 17.27 -1.05
CA THR A 599 21.82 16.02 -1.49
C THR A 599 22.86 15.54 -0.48
N ILE A 600 23.25 14.26 -0.58
CA ILE A 600 24.35 13.72 0.22
C ILE A 600 25.66 14.48 0.03
N VAL A 601 25.91 15.03 -1.16
CA VAL A 601 27.11 15.84 -1.39
C VAL A 601 27.00 17.16 -0.63
N GLU A 602 25.86 17.85 -0.68
CA GLU A 602 25.65 19.11 0.05
C GLU A 602 25.77 18.93 1.56
N CYS A 603 25.21 17.85 2.12
CA CYS A 603 25.31 17.53 3.54
C CYS A 603 26.77 17.50 4.07
N PHE A 604 27.74 17.18 3.21
CA PHE A 604 29.16 17.11 3.59
C PHE A 604 29.97 18.30 3.08
N LEU A 605 29.67 18.78 1.87
CA LEU A 605 30.41 19.87 1.22
C LEU A 605 30.30 21.17 2.02
N ILE A 606 29.13 21.49 2.55
CA ILE A 606 28.91 22.79 3.22
C ILE A 606 29.69 22.89 4.53
N PRO A 607 29.62 21.90 5.46
CA PRO A 607 30.50 21.89 6.62
C PRO A 607 31.99 21.95 6.27
N TYR A 608 32.38 21.34 5.15
CA TYR A 608 33.76 21.39 4.68
C TYR A 608 34.17 22.78 4.20
N LEU A 609 33.33 23.47 3.41
CA LEU A 609 33.60 24.83 2.96
C LEU A 609 33.73 25.80 4.15
N ASP A 610 32.85 25.66 5.15
CA ASP A 610 32.92 26.47 6.38
C ASP A 610 34.21 26.19 7.18
N HIS A 611 34.63 24.93 7.21
CA HIS A 611 35.90 24.54 7.81
C HIS A 611 37.11 25.13 7.07
N VAL A 612 37.10 25.15 5.73
CA VAL A 612 38.18 25.77 4.94
C VAL A 612 38.28 27.27 5.19
N LYS A 613 37.16 27.99 5.31
CA LYS A 613 37.19 29.43 5.66
C LYS A 613 37.86 29.68 7.02
N SER A 614 37.71 28.75 7.98
CA SER A 614 38.30 28.90 9.31
C SER A 614 39.84 28.93 9.34
N VAL A 615 40.50 28.52 8.25
CA VAL A 615 41.97 28.58 8.08
C VAL A 615 42.41 29.69 7.11
N ASP A 616 41.59 30.74 6.98
CA ASP A 616 41.91 31.97 6.24
C ASP A 616 42.14 31.73 4.72
N VAL A 617 41.23 30.96 4.12
CA VAL A 617 41.12 30.75 2.68
C VAL A 617 39.87 31.47 2.17
N ASP A 618 40.06 32.41 1.25
CA ASP A 618 38.96 33.10 0.57
C ASP A 618 38.44 32.28 -0.61
N LEU A 619 37.30 31.61 -0.40
CA LEU A 619 36.65 30.79 -1.43
C LEU A 619 36.18 31.60 -2.63
N CYS A 620 35.87 32.89 -2.47
CA CYS A 620 35.40 33.75 -3.57
C CYS A 620 36.47 33.93 -4.64
N VAL A 621 37.73 34.04 -4.19
CA VAL A 621 38.89 34.29 -5.04
C VAL A 621 39.40 32.98 -5.65
N GLU A 622 39.52 31.94 -4.84
CA GLU A 622 40.17 30.69 -5.26
C GLU A 622 39.21 29.73 -6.00
N PHE A 623 37.91 29.74 -5.66
CA PHE A 623 36.91 28.79 -6.19
C PHE A 623 35.51 29.42 -6.35
N PRO A 624 35.32 30.38 -7.28
CA PRO A 624 34.09 31.15 -7.42
C PRO A 624 32.83 30.30 -7.67
N GLU A 625 32.93 29.12 -8.28
CA GLU A 625 31.76 28.25 -8.48
C GLU A 625 31.31 27.56 -7.18
N LEU A 626 32.25 27.21 -6.29
CA LEU A 626 31.92 26.65 -4.98
C LEU A 626 31.37 27.72 -4.04
N PHE A 627 31.77 28.97 -4.22
CA PHE A 627 31.19 30.11 -3.52
C PHE A 627 29.70 30.30 -3.83
N LEU A 628 29.28 30.10 -5.08
CA LEU A 628 27.86 30.19 -5.45
C LEU A 628 27.02 29.12 -4.72
N ILE A 629 27.55 27.90 -4.62
CA ILE A 629 26.94 26.80 -3.86
C ILE A 629 26.84 27.18 -2.38
N ASP A 630 27.94 27.63 -1.80
CA ASP A 630 28.01 28.06 -0.40
C ASP A 630 26.99 29.18 -0.07
N SER A 631 26.86 30.17 -0.95
CA SER A 631 25.89 31.27 -0.82
C SER A 631 24.45 30.77 -0.88
N LEU A 632 24.10 29.93 -1.86
CA LEU A 632 22.77 29.35 -2.00
C LEU A 632 22.37 28.50 -0.78
N CYS A 633 23.34 27.80 -0.19
CA CYS A 633 23.10 26.98 0.98
C CYS A 633 22.94 27.80 2.26
N HIS A 634 23.67 28.89 2.44
CA HIS A 634 23.52 29.78 3.61
C HIS A 634 22.14 30.47 3.66
N GLU A 635 21.50 30.67 2.52
CA GLU A 635 20.13 31.19 2.44
C GLU A 635 19.07 30.15 2.84
N HIS A 636 19.42 28.86 2.91
CA HIS A 636 18.48 27.77 3.14
C HIS A 636 18.31 27.40 4.64
N PRO A 637 17.08 27.21 5.15
CA PRO A 637 16.80 26.95 6.57
C PRO A 637 17.54 25.77 7.24
N TRP A 638 18.04 24.78 6.50
CA TRP A 638 18.78 23.66 7.10
C TRP A 638 20.18 24.03 7.57
N PHE A 639 20.76 25.08 6.99
CA PHE A 639 22.12 25.53 7.26
C PHE A 639 22.16 26.76 8.16
N GLN A 640 20.99 27.27 8.59
CA GLN A 640 20.91 28.27 9.65
C GLN A 640 21.27 27.60 11.00
N ARG A 641 22.27 28.18 11.67
CA ARG A 641 22.81 27.71 12.95
C ARG A 641 21.79 27.77 14.08
#